data_AF-A0A841T7J2-F1
#
_entry.id   AF-A0A841T7J2-F1
#
_cell.length_a   1.000
_cell.length_b   1.000
_cell.length_c   1.000
_cell.angle_alpha   90.00
_cell.angle_beta   90.00
_cell.angle_gamma   90.00
#
_symmetry.space_group_name_H-M   'P 1'
#
loop_
_entity.id
_entity.type
_entity.pdbx_description
1 polymer ?
#
loop_
_entity_poly.entity_id
_entity_poly.type
_entity_poly.pdbx_seq_one_letter_code
_entity_poly.pdbx_strand_id
1 'polypeptide(L)'
;MVVRPKRFLPLALLLCLSLAFGSFVNTARTYAESDAPEPAPPESSSVVDATYATEDDAAHTGPTNLRIALDEEGNEKITHNTVTYEWDYLPDDANEIDVWNADTNAWLTWGNLTTHTLGSLKPETTYRIYITWFTDRPSLEYKSNVIEFTTLPDPGGYPEPPLTPPLNLRVDSLTDSSVTLKWKTSPGATGYDLYVNGGWAQGVWDGSLDTVTYQLPEDGSVAGAVYKFELGAQRSAEGEPLAVSKNSNAVTLTWGELDTPKDLQVVSANRTSVSLGWAAVPGATSYDIYRDGALVGTSEANRYLASGLREGQTYKFQVAARNGLWTSEPSAETEAVPGHNYNIITYYTSWSIYARDFQPEDIAANQITHINYAFSDLCWRGMSSAAAACQNDDVPLQKDYVYDGEMVVGDPAADLANFAALNELKRTNPKLKLMVSVGGWSWSNFFSDMAATEETRRAFANSVVEFLRAYQLDGLDIDWEYPVEGGEDDNSRRPSDPVNFTLLTQTVREALDAAGAEDGKYYLQTIASGQGDNFVVNANLAESVNALDFINIMTYDYHGSWETRAAHNSPLYYDENDPTELAERNNVQGGVLGHLNGGVPAAKLVVGIPFYGKGWISCPPDGEGQYQVCTSATPFGTWENGSFDFADLENNYADQDGYVRYWNEASKAAYLYNPEKQVFMTYNDKASMMYIASFVKSLNLAGVMSWEISGDRSRTLSTELARDLPRYGEAGEPGLAAPAQLRATGKSAKSIALAWDAVADATGYEVFVNGVLAGQTNETKWALDALTANTAYRIKVLAVRRTETTIEAVSPFSEEMSVTTSRAPSTSTPPAGTAPQPAAGQLETTAAKDGDRTVYTVNKDSALQAIAGSELAQFQIVIDAATSASDVIVPPEVMATLAAKGENAALSVIAGGTEFRIPVQSLPSAAGIRITVSAPSGEELNAMKQKLEAQGLTLKANPIQYGVAQLNADGEYAAIASFAGEGPSRIMTADGLNADQATGVVYVPKLGEFRSVPTLIGETENGKAAAILRDRGDWIYAVVETSAAFGDVTAEWAKRDAMAAAAKLIVSGESADTFGPNIPVTRAAFVSMIVRALGLIPDPAAAGSFSDVDLSSAYASDIELAKKLGIVEGKTDSLFDPAGRITREQMAVILANALRVAGVENVTGDISLLEKFGDHGEIASYAQSALAYLVEQNLLLGVSQAELAPRASLTRAQAAVVVMRMLRDLGWAE
;
A
#
# COMPACT_ATOMS: atom_id res chain seq x y z
N MET A 1 -31.85 -46.42 34.67
CA MET A 1 -31.97 -46.98 36.04
C MET A 1 -31.85 -45.82 37.03
N VAL A 2 -32.81 -45.64 37.95
CA VAL A 2 -32.75 -44.86 39.23
C VAL A 2 -32.01 -43.49 39.25
N VAL A 3 -32.56 -42.33 39.68
CA VAL A 3 -33.95 -41.83 39.85
C VAL A 3 -33.90 -40.30 40.17
N ARG A 4 -34.94 -39.53 39.78
CA ARG A 4 -35.21 -38.10 40.15
C ARG A 4 -35.31 -37.90 41.69
N PRO A 5 -35.08 -36.70 42.33
CA PRO A 5 -36.13 -35.65 42.32
C PRO A 5 -35.82 -34.18 42.75
N LYS A 6 -36.84 -33.30 42.56
CA LYS A 6 -37.18 -32.05 43.31
C LYS A 6 -36.21 -30.85 43.18
N ARG A 7 -36.61 -29.63 42.78
CA ARG A 7 -37.72 -28.70 43.20
C ARG A 7 -37.72 -28.33 44.69
N PHE A 8 -37.61 -27.04 45.01
CA PHE A 8 -38.61 -26.28 45.80
C PHE A 8 -38.26 -24.76 45.88
N LEU A 9 -39.08 -23.91 45.26
CA LEU A 9 -39.47 -22.61 45.83
C LEU A 9 -40.52 -22.90 46.94
N PRO A 10 -40.77 -22.05 47.97
CA PRO A 10 -41.87 -21.07 47.81
C PRO A 10 -41.95 -19.85 48.79
N LEU A 11 -42.68 -18.80 48.38
CA LEU A 11 -43.60 -17.92 49.17
C LEU A 11 -43.04 -17.12 50.39
N ALA A 12 -43.62 -15.98 50.83
CA ALA A 12 -45.05 -15.60 50.83
C ALA A 12 -45.31 -14.07 50.92
N LEU A 13 -46.38 -13.60 50.24
CA LEU A 13 -47.45 -12.65 50.64
C LEU A 13 -47.16 -11.29 51.36
N LEU A 14 -48.05 -10.28 51.45
CA LEU A 14 -49.14 -9.67 50.62
C LEU A 14 -49.76 -8.49 51.46
N LEU A 15 -50.80 -7.80 50.93
CA LEU A 15 -51.64 -6.70 51.50
C LEU A 15 -51.09 -5.26 51.30
N CYS A 16 -51.90 -4.21 51.01
CA CYS A 16 -53.37 -4.17 50.82
C CYS A 16 -53.89 -3.00 49.92
N LEU A 17 -55.20 -3.08 49.63
CA LEU A 17 -56.12 -2.06 49.03
C LEU A 17 -56.16 -0.73 49.85
N SER A 18 -56.76 0.40 49.41
CA SER A 18 -58.00 0.63 48.64
C SER A 18 -58.05 2.05 47.98
N LEU A 19 -58.42 2.21 46.70
CA LEU A 19 -59.76 2.55 46.16
C LEU A 19 -60.48 3.79 46.78
N ALA A 20 -60.89 4.78 45.95
CA ALA A 20 -62.31 5.10 45.62
C ALA A 20 -62.54 6.50 44.96
N PHE A 21 -63.47 6.54 43.98
CA PHE A 21 -64.32 7.63 43.45
C PHE A 21 -64.28 9.03 44.12
N GLY A 22 -64.37 10.19 43.43
CA GLY A 22 -64.75 10.48 42.02
C GLY A 22 -66.15 11.13 41.91
N SER A 23 -66.27 12.38 41.39
CA SER A 23 -67.56 13.01 41.00
C SER A 23 -67.44 14.32 40.18
N PHE A 24 -68.44 14.55 39.33
CA PHE A 24 -68.68 15.68 38.43
C PHE A 24 -68.96 17.04 39.13
N VAL A 25 -68.79 18.18 38.43
CA VAL A 25 -69.90 18.98 37.81
C VAL A 25 -69.41 20.29 37.12
N ASN A 26 -69.46 20.27 35.79
CA ASN A 26 -69.99 21.26 34.82
C ASN A 26 -70.06 22.80 35.08
N THR A 27 -69.65 23.57 34.05
CA THR A 27 -70.18 24.91 33.57
C THR A 27 -70.23 26.14 34.49
N ALA A 28 -69.65 27.29 34.02
CA ALA A 28 -70.43 28.31 33.27
C ALA A 28 -69.62 29.56 32.77
N ARG A 29 -69.95 29.94 31.52
CA ARG A 29 -69.59 31.12 30.70
C ARG A 29 -69.74 32.54 31.29
N THR A 30 -68.95 33.48 30.75
CA THR A 30 -69.35 34.76 30.08
C THR A 30 -68.23 35.16 29.09
N TYR A 31 -68.42 35.55 27.81
CA TYR A 31 -69.16 36.68 27.18
C TYR A 31 -68.58 38.08 27.56
N ALA A 32 -68.32 39.05 26.66
CA ALA A 32 -68.53 39.12 25.18
C ALA A 32 -67.69 40.26 24.50
N GLU A 33 -67.61 40.25 23.15
CA GLU A 33 -67.66 41.38 22.18
C GLU A 33 -66.71 42.61 22.31
N SER A 34 -66.25 43.32 21.25
CA SER A 34 -66.20 43.20 19.76
C SER A 34 -65.16 44.27 19.24
N ASP A 35 -64.89 44.69 17.99
CA ASP A 35 -65.32 44.57 16.56
C ASP A 35 -64.13 45.11 15.68
N ALA A 36 -63.94 44.91 14.36
CA ALA A 36 -64.55 44.00 13.37
C ALA A 36 -63.57 43.55 12.22
N PRO A 37 -63.49 44.13 10.98
CA PRO A 37 -63.51 43.22 9.81
C PRO A 37 -62.50 43.40 8.63
N GLU A 38 -62.04 42.24 8.13
CA GLU A 38 -61.83 41.83 6.70
C GLU A 38 -60.81 42.56 5.77
N PRO A 39 -60.34 41.94 4.64
CA PRO A 39 -60.89 40.78 3.90
C PRO A 39 -59.92 39.60 3.59
N ALA A 40 -60.46 38.58 2.90
CA ALA A 40 -59.76 37.35 2.48
C ALA A 40 -59.58 37.24 0.92
N PRO A 41 -59.44 36.06 0.27
CA PRO A 41 -58.14 35.56 -0.20
C PRO A 41 -58.12 35.24 -1.73
N PRO A 42 -57.11 34.48 -2.21
CA PRO A 42 -57.39 33.46 -3.22
C PRO A 42 -56.83 32.05 -2.91
N GLU A 43 -57.54 31.06 -3.43
CA GLU A 43 -57.21 29.62 -3.58
C GLU A 43 -56.18 29.37 -4.71
N SER A 44 -55.61 28.17 -4.95
CA SER A 44 -55.39 26.91 -4.20
C SER A 44 -54.46 25.98 -5.03
N SER A 45 -53.96 24.87 -4.46
CA SER A 45 -53.48 23.73 -5.27
C SER A 45 -53.57 22.37 -4.55
N SER A 46 -54.68 21.66 -4.78
CA SER A 46 -54.81 20.19 -4.90
C SER A 46 -54.09 19.26 -3.91
N VAL A 47 -54.85 18.72 -2.96
CA VAL A 47 -54.67 17.33 -2.47
C VAL A 47 -55.19 16.36 -3.55
N VAL A 48 -54.58 15.18 -3.68
CA VAL A 48 -55.12 14.05 -4.46
C VAL A 48 -55.24 12.85 -3.52
N ASP A 49 -56.42 12.23 -3.52
CA ASP A 49 -56.82 11.16 -2.61
C ASP A 49 -56.74 9.78 -3.30
N ALA A 50 -56.28 8.75 -2.58
CA ALA A 50 -56.08 7.38 -3.07
C ALA A 50 -56.47 6.38 -1.98
N THR A 51 -57.23 5.33 -2.33
CA THR A 51 -58.14 4.69 -1.36
C THR A 51 -58.15 3.14 -1.34
N TYR A 52 -58.21 2.61 -0.10
CA TYR A 52 -58.56 1.23 0.35
C TYR A 52 -57.60 0.06 0.11
N ALA A 53 -57.02 -0.47 1.21
CA ALA A 53 -57.25 -1.82 1.78
C ALA A 53 -56.23 -2.14 2.91
N THR A 54 -56.50 -2.89 4.00
CA THR A 54 -57.73 -3.38 4.68
C THR A 54 -57.40 -3.93 6.09
N GLU A 55 -58.10 -3.46 7.12
CA GLU A 55 -58.51 -4.13 8.39
C GLU A 55 -57.58 -5.07 9.22
N ASP A 56 -56.27 -5.17 8.97
CA ASP A 56 -55.26 -5.61 9.98
C ASP A 56 -54.26 -4.48 10.32
N ASP A 57 -54.57 -3.26 9.88
CA ASP A 57 -53.81 -2.04 10.12
C ASP A 57 -54.04 -1.55 11.57
N ALA A 58 -53.20 -2.02 12.50
CA ALA A 58 -52.96 -1.35 13.77
C ALA A 58 -52.13 -0.07 13.48
N ALA A 59 -52.77 0.88 12.80
CA ALA A 59 -52.22 2.02 12.07
C ALA A 59 -50.76 2.36 12.41
N HIS A 60 -49.83 1.87 11.58
CA HIS A 60 -48.41 2.17 11.74
C HIS A 60 -48.19 3.66 11.46
N THR A 61 -47.83 4.42 12.49
CA THR A 61 -47.67 5.87 12.41
C THR A 61 -46.29 6.29 12.85
N GLY A 62 -45.64 7.15 12.07
CA GLY A 62 -44.33 7.72 12.39
C GLY A 62 -44.30 8.47 13.72
N PRO A 63 -43.11 8.74 14.27
CA PRO A 63 -42.96 9.38 15.58
C PRO A 63 -43.70 10.72 15.65
N THR A 64 -44.49 10.93 16.70
CA THR A 64 -45.35 12.10 16.82
C THR A 64 -44.71 13.18 17.69
N ASN A 65 -45.08 14.44 17.42
CA ASN A 65 -44.77 15.60 18.27
C ASN A 65 -43.25 15.84 18.45
N LEU A 66 -42.46 15.63 17.38
CA LEU A 66 -41.04 16.01 17.34
C LEU A 66 -40.94 17.53 17.62
N ARG A 67 -40.12 17.91 18.60
CA ARG A 67 -39.97 19.28 19.08
C ARG A 67 -38.58 19.48 19.68
N ILE A 68 -38.11 20.72 19.74
CA ILE A 68 -36.84 21.03 20.40
C ILE A 68 -37.04 20.87 21.92
N ALA A 69 -36.11 20.18 22.58
CA ALA A 69 -36.17 19.94 24.02
C ALA A 69 -35.83 21.22 24.77
N LEU A 70 -36.37 21.39 25.98
CA LEU A 70 -36.15 22.60 26.79
C LEU A 70 -35.13 22.36 27.91
N ASP A 71 -34.45 23.44 28.35
CA ASP A 71 -33.64 23.47 29.58
C ASP A 71 -34.50 23.67 30.85
N GLU A 72 -33.88 23.77 32.03
CA GLU A 72 -34.62 23.93 33.30
C GLU A 72 -35.29 25.32 33.41
N GLU A 73 -34.76 26.30 32.69
CA GLU A 73 -35.26 27.67 32.55
C GLU A 73 -36.42 27.81 31.53
N GLY A 74 -36.58 26.84 30.62
CA GLY A 74 -37.62 26.79 29.59
C GLY A 74 -37.21 27.34 28.21
N ASN A 75 -35.92 27.50 27.93
CA ASN A 75 -35.39 27.87 26.61
C ASN A 75 -35.16 26.62 25.75
N GLU A 76 -35.16 26.79 24.43
CA GLU A 76 -34.81 25.73 23.48
C GLU A 76 -33.33 25.33 23.59
N LYS A 77 -33.05 24.02 23.70
CA LYS A 77 -31.70 23.44 23.75
C LYS A 77 -31.03 23.47 22.37
N ILE A 78 -30.75 24.67 21.89
CA ILE A 78 -29.98 24.93 20.68
C ILE A 78 -28.66 25.59 21.12
N THR A 79 -27.54 25.11 20.61
CA THR A 79 -26.24 25.78 20.75
C THR A 79 -25.75 26.27 19.39
N HIS A 80 -24.48 26.64 19.29
CA HIS A 80 -23.86 27.01 18.01
C HIS A 80 -23.43 25.77 17.18
N ASN A 81 -23.31 24.60 17.81
CA ASN A 81 -22.87 23.35 17.17
C ASN A 81 -23.74 22.11 17.50
N THR A 82 -24.82 22.26 18.27
CA THR A 82 -25.74 21.16 18.62
C THR A 82 -27.22 21.61 18.71
N VAL A 83 -28.13 20.64 18.64
CA VAL A 83 -29.52 20.77 19.10
C VAL A 83 -29.95 19.53 19.88
N THR A 84 -30.67 19.68 20.98
CA THR A 84 -31.41 18.57 21.62
C THR A 84 -32.88 18.65 21.28
N TYR A 85 -33.47 17.54 20.86
CA TYR A 85 -34.90 17.42 20.54
C TYR A 85 -35.52 16.19 21.22
N GLU A 86 -36.84 16.19 21.30
CA GLU A 86 -37.66 15.18 21.97
C GLU A 86 -38.94 14.89 21.15
N TRP A 87 -39.57 13.75 21.40
CA TRP A 87 -40.80 13.30 20.74
C TRP A 87 -41.75 12.65 21.76
N ASP A 88 -42.94 12.22 21.33
CA ASP A 88 -43.88 11.53 22.21
C ASP A 88 -43.55 10.02 22.30
N TYR A 89 -43.43 9.54 23.53
CA TYR A 89 -43.04 8.17 23.87
C TYR A 89 -44.15 7.15 23.56
N LEU A 90 -43.80 6.07 22.85
CA LEU A 90 -44.62 4.87 22.71
C LEU A 90 -44.41 3.91 23.89
N PRO A 91 -45.44 3.59 24.69
CA PRO A 91 -45.35 2.58 25.74
C PRO A 91 -45.03 1.19 25.19
N ASP A 92 -44.18 0.46 25.91
CA ASP A 92 -43.72 -0.90 25.62
C ASP A 92 -42.89 -1.05 24.31
N ASP A 93 -42.42 0.06 23.73
CA ASP A 93 -41.50 0.12 22.59
C ASP A 93 -40.08 0.61 23.00
N ALA A 94 -39.05 0.30 22.21
CA ALA A 94 -37.67 0.75 22.45
C ALA A 94 -37.49 2.28 22.24
N ASN A 95 -38.36 2.90 21.46
CA ASN A 95 -38.33 4.30 21.03
C ASN A 95 -37.03 4.67 20.31
N GLU A 96 -36.56 3.74 19.48
CA GLU A 96 -35.41 3.92 18.60
C GLU A 96 -35.86 4.59 17.30
N ILE A 97 -35.12 5.61 16.86
CA ILE A 97 -35.49 6.50 15.77
C ILE A 97 -34.31 6.71 14.80
N ASP A 98 -34.65 7.03 13.55
CA ASP A 98 -33.72 7.61 12.59
C ASP A 98 -34.00 9.09 12.38
N VAL A 99 -32.94 9.84 12.10
CA VAL A 99 -32.94 11.30 12.01
C VAL A 99 -32.53 11.68 10.61
N TRP A 100 -33.36 12.51 9.96
CA TRP A 100 -33.25 12.78 8.54
C TRP A 100 -33.25 14.28 8.24
N ASN A 101 -32.40 14.69 7.30
CA ASN A 101 -32.44 16.03 6.74
C ASN A 101 -33.73 16.22 5.93
N ALA A 102 -34.53 17.23 6.26
CA ALA A 102 -35.85 17.45 5.65
C ALA A 102 -35.80 18.03 4.22
N ASP A 103 -34.65 18.56 3.79
CA ASP A 103 -34.47 19.16 2.46
C ASP A 103 -33.86 18.18 1.45
N THR A 104 -32.97 17.28 1.90
CA THR A 104 -32.31 16.28 1.05
C THR A 104 -32.88 14.86 1.20
N ASN A 105 -33.48 14.52 2.34
CA ASN A 105 -33.72 13.15 2.80
C ASN A 105 -32.45 12.30 3.01
N ALA A 106 -31.28 12.94 3.15
CA ALA A 106 -30.12 12.26 3.71
C ALA A 106 -30.41 11.84 5.16
N TRP A 107 -29.94 10.66 5.54
CA TRP A 107 -29.83 10.26 6.95
C TRP A 107 -28.79 11.14 7.63
N LEU A 108 -28.93 11.37 8.94
CA LEU A 108 -28.04 12.23 9.74
C LEU A 108 -27.47 11.50 10.94
N THR A 109 -28.30 10.75 11.67
CA THR A 109 -27.92 9.92 12.81
C THR A 109 -29.11 9.05 13.22
N TRP A 110 -28.93 8.18 14.22
CA TRP A 110 -30.01 7.49 14.92
C TRP A 110 -30.07 7.94 16.39
N GLY A 111 -31.18 7.68 17.06
CA GLY A 111 -31.34 7.99 18.48
C GLY A 111 -32.23 6.98 19.21
N ASN A 112 -32.14 6.99 20.53
CA ASN A 112 -32.96 6.18 21.43
C ASN A 112 -33.47 7.04 22.62
N LEU A 113 -34.21 6.42 23.54
CA LEU A 113 -34.87 7.07 24.67
C LEU A 113 -35.96 8.07 24.21
N THR A 114 -36.13 9.21 24.89
CA THR A 114 -37.14 10.22 24.56
C THR A 114 -36.55 11.57 24.15
N THR A 115 -35.22 11.68 24.13
CA THR A 115 -34.46 12.90 23.86
C THR A 115 -33.14 12.52 23.17
N HIS A 116 -32.77 13.21 22.10
CA HIS A 116 -31.47 13.02 21.43
C HIS A 116 -30.82 14.37 21.10
N THR A 117 -29.48 14.42 21.09
CA THR A 117 -28.70 15.62 20.75
C THR A 117 -27.92 15.41 19.46
N LEU A 118 -28.33 16.09 18.39
CA LEU A 118 -27.58 16.12 17.13
C LEU A 118 -26.42 17.13 17.27
N GLY A 119 -25.20 16.69 16.98
CA GLY A 119 -23.98 17.50 17.04
C GLY A 119 -23.41 17.91 15.68
N SER A 120 -22.13 18.26 15.65
CA SER A 120 -21.35 18.64 14.45
C SER A 120 -21.95 19.78 13.60
N LEU A 121 -22.87 20.57 14.16
CA LEU A 121 -23.57 21.63 13.42
C LEU A 121 -22.67 22.86 13.25
N LYS A 122 -22.94 23.61 12.18
CA LYS A 122 -22.27 24.88 11.89
C LYS A 122 -22.99 26.03 12.62
N PRO A 123 -22.28 27.02 13.17
CA PRO A 123 -22.90 28.23 13.74
C PRO A 123 -23.76 29.01 12.74
N GLU A 124 -24.72 29.78 13.25
CA GLU A 124 -25.61 30.67 12.48
C GLU A 124 -26.29 30.01 11.26
N THR A 125 -26.49 28.69 11.31
CA THR A 125 -26.95 27.87 10.19
C THR A 125 -28.33 27.29 10.50
N THR A 126 -29.28 27.47 9.58
CA THR A 126 -30.63 26.91 9.69
C THR A 126 -30.65 25.45 9.23
N TYR A 127 -31.22 24.58 10.06
CA TYR A 127 -31.36 23.15 9.82
C TYR A 127 -32.83 22.75 9.91
N ARG A 128 -33.22 21.74 9.11
CA ARG A 128 -34.59 21.22 9.03
C ARG A 128 -34.50 19.70 9.12
N ILE A 129 -35.14 19.10 10.13
CA ILE A 129 -35.07 17.64 10.35
C ILE A 129 -36.44 17.03 10.64
N TYR A 130 -36.59 15.75 10.31
CA TYR A 130 -37.69 14.89 10.75
C TYR A 130 -37.12 13.56 11.23
N ILE A 131 -37.96 12.75 11.90
CA ILE A 131 -37.59 11.42 12.37
C ILE A 131 -38.54 10.34 11.85
N THR A 132 -38.07 9.10 11.80
CA THR A 132 -38.86 7.87 11.56
C THR A 132 -38.55 6.86 12.68
N TRP A 133 -39.34 5.80 12.84
CA TRP A 133 -38.92 4.69 13.73
C TRP A 133 -37.76 3.93 13.10
N PHE A 134 -36.81 3.48 13.91
CA PHE A 134 -35.64 2.71 13.48
C PHE A 134 -36.03 1.35 12.85
N THR A 135 -37.14 0.78 13.29
CA THR A 135 -37.75 -0.44 12.71
C THR A 135 -38.11 -0.29 11.24
N ASP A 136 -38.32 0.93 10.76
CA ASP A 136 -38.93 1.20 9.46
C ASP A 136 -37.88 1.34 8.34
N ARG A 137 -36.57 1.28 8.66
CA ARG A 137 -35.45 1.45 7.71
C ARG A 137 -35.62 0.61 6.43
N PRO A 138 -35.45 1.19 5.22
CA PRO A 138 -35.19 2.60 4.88
C PRO A 138 -36.46 3.38 4.48
N SER A 139 -37.64 2.97 4.97
CA SER A 139 -38.92 3.56 4.56
C SER A 139 -39.09 4.98 5.09
N LEU A 140 -39.28 5.90 4.14
CA LEU A 140 -39.58 7.30 4.40
C LEU A 140 -41.11 7.59 4.34
N GLU A 141 -41.94 6.56 4.51
CA GLU A 141 -43.40 6.66 4.53
C GLU A 141 -43.92 7.20 5.88
N TYR A 142 -43.33 6.74 6.99
CA TYR A 142 -43.80 7.00 8.35
C TYR A 142 -42.97 8.09 9.04
N LYS A 143 -43.03 9.31 8.49
CA LYS A 143 -42.32 10.49 9.01
C LYS A 143 -43.04 11.18 10.15
N SER A 144 -42.27 11.77 11.06
CA SER A 144 -42.74 12.79 12.00
C SER A 144 -43.12 14.10 11.30
N ASN A 145 -43.62 15.07 12.07
CA ASN A 145 -43.53 16.46 11.68
C ASN A 145 -42.05 16.89 11.52
N VAL A 146 -41.79 17.79 10.57
CA VAL A 146 -40.48 18.46 10.46
C VAL A 146 -40.36 19.49 11.58
N ILE A 147 -39.17 19.63 12.17
CA ILE A 147 -38.76 20.80 12.96
C ILE A 147 -37.69 21.59 12.20
N GLU A 148 -37.68 22.91 12.43
CA GLU A 148 -36.77 23.86 11.81
C GLU A 148 -36.17 24.72 12.93
N PHE A 149 -34.85 24.84 12.96
CA PHE A 149 -34.11 25.56 13.99
C PHE A 149 -32.88 26.23 13.37
N THR A 150 -32.31 27.22 14.03
CA THR A 150 -31.06 27.87 13.59
C THR A 150 -30.09 27.85 14.76
N THR A 151 -28.89 27.31 14.54
CA THR A 151 -27.83 27.31 15.53
C THR A 151 -27.46 28.72 15.94
N LEU A 152 -27.05 28.88 17.19
CA LEU A 152 -26.61 30.16 17.74
C LEU A 152 -25.30 30.62 17.07
N PRO A 153 -24.94 31.91 17.18
CA PRO A 153 -23.60 32.38 16.86
C PRO A 153 -22.55 31.64 17.70
N ASP A 154 -21.38 31.38 17.10
CA ASP A 154 -20.23 30.83 17.81
C ASP A 154 -19.91 31.73 19.02
N PRO A 155 -19.93 31.20 20.26
CA PRO A 155 -19.79 32.02 21.46
C PRO A 155 -18.38 32.62 21.61
N GLY A 156 -17.40 32.19 20.80
CA GLY A 156 -16.02 32.68 20.87
C GLY A 156 -15.36 32.34 22.21
N GLY A 157 -15.59 31.10 22.69
CA GLY A 157 -15.21 30.64 24.03
C GLY A 157 -14.15 29.54 24.07
N TYR A 158 -13.74 28.99 22.93
CA TYR A 158 -12.74 27.92 22.85
C TYR A 158 -11.32 28.50 23.04
N PRO A 159 -10.59 28.12 24.11
CA PRO A 159 -9.20 28.54 24.28
C PRO A 159 -8.31 27.84 23.26
N GLU A 160 -7.50 28.63 22.55
CA GLU A 160 -6.37 28.14 21.75
C GLU A 160 -5.50 27.17 22.57
N PRO A 161 -4.98 26.09 21.97
CA PRO A 161 -4.11 25.16 22.67
C PRO A 161 -2.86 25.87 23.23
N PRO A 162 -2.38 25.47 24.43
CA PRO A 162 -1.18 26.03 25.01
C PRO A 162 0.02 25.78 24.10
N LEU A 163 1.06 26.62 24.21
CA LEU A 163 2.30 26.44 23.45
C LEU A 163 2.83 25.02 23.71
N THR A 164 2.88 24.19 22.66
CA THR A 164 3.17 22.76 22.80
C THR A 164 4.64 22.54 23.19
N PRO A 165 4.97 21.49 23.95
CA PRO A 165 6.36 21.16 24.27
C PRO A 165 7.17 20.84 23.00
N PRO A 166 8.49 21.09 22.99
CA PRO A 166 9.36 20.62 21.92
C PRO A 166 9.31 19.09 21.84
N LEU A 167 9.18 18.53 20.64
CA LEU A 167 8.94 17.10 20.45
C LEU A 167 10.23 16.37 20.06
N ASN A 168 10.38 15.11 20.50
CA ASN A 168 11.51 14.24 20.15
C ASN A 168 12.88 14.91 20.37
N LEU A 169 13.09 15.42 21.58
CA LEU A 169 14.40 15.85 22.05
C LEU A 169 15.31 14.63 22.17
N ARG A 170 16.45 14.68 21.47
CA ARG A 170 17.47 13.63 21.44
C ARG A 170 18.87 14.21 21.31
N VAL A 171 19.88 13.37 21.48
CA VAL A 171 21.26 13.70 21.07
C VAL A 171 21.36 13.54 19.56
N ASP A 172 21.94 14.53 18.90
CA ASP A 172 22.31 14.52 17.49
C ASP A 172 23.77 14.11 17.31
N SER A 173 24.65 14.69 18.14
CA SER A 173 26.09 14.45 18.13
C SER A 173 26.72 14.83 19.47
N LEU A 174 27.94 14.36 19.75
CA LEU A 174 28.65 14.63 21.00
C LEU A 174 30.18 14.56 20.80
N THR A 175 30.91 15.25 21.67
CA THR A 175 32.38 15.24 21.76
C THR A 175 32.81 14.98 23.20
N ASP A 176 34.12 14.85 23.45
CA ASP A 176 34.69 14.70 24.79
C ASP A 176 34.43 15.89 25.75
N SER A 177 33.92 17.01 25.23
CA SER A 177 33.58 18.21 26.01
C SER A 177 32.20 18.81 25.73
N SER A 178 31.35 18.21 24.88
CA SER A 178 30.07 18.82 24.49
C SER A 178 29.01 17.83 24.01
N VAL A 179 27.75 18.23 24.09
CA VAL A 179 26.57 17.50 23.59
C VAL A 179 25.77 18.42 22.68
N THR A 180 25.52 17.99 21.44
CA THR A 180 24.56 18.63 20.53
C THR A 180 23.24 17.90 20.62
N LEU A 181 22.20 18.65 20.96
CA LEU A 181 20.82 18.20 21.03
C LEU A 181 20.05 18.64 19.79
N LYS A 182 19.01 17.88 19.44
CA LYS A 182 18.08 18.21 18.35
C LYS A 182 16.65 17.80 18.73
N TRP A 183 15.67 18.57 18.28
CA TRP A 183 14.24 18.37 18.53
C TRP A 183 13.41 18.83 17.31
N LYS A 184 12.10 18.56 17.33
CA LYS A 184 11.13 19.11 16.38
C LYS A 184 10.48 20.35 17.01
N THR A 185 10.68 21.50 16.37
CA THR A 185 10.23 22.85 16.79
C THR A 185 8.75 22.94 17.12
N SER A 186 8.39 23.52 18.27
CA SER A 186 7.00 23.85 18.63
C SER A 186 6.43 24.94 17.70
N PRO A 187 5.22 24.77 17.14
CA PRO A 187 4.60 25.78 16.28
C PRO A 187 4.42 27.13 16.99
N GLY A 188 4.69 28.21 16.27
CA GLY A 188 4.64 29.58 16.79
C GLY A 188 5.68 29.93 17.86
N ALA A 189 6.60 29.03 18.23
CA ALA A 189 7.67 29.35 19.18
C ALA A 189 8.72 30.29 18.55
N THR A 190 9.14 31.30 19.32
CA THR A 190 10.15 32.30 18.93
C THR A 190 11.55 31.96 19.47
N GLY A 191 11.66 30.88 20.24
CA GLY A 191 12.92 30.36 20.78
C GLY A 191 12.68 29.38 21.93
N TYR A 192 13.76 28.90 22.55
CA TYR A 192 13.72 27.80 23.52
C TYR A 192 14.71 28.01 24.67
N ASP A 193 14.34 27.58 25.88
CA ASP A 193 15.24 27.47 27.02
C ASP A 193 15.75 26.02 27.15
N LEU A 194 17.07 25.84 27.17
CA LEU A 194 17.69 24.58 27.58
C LEU A 194 17.87 24.54 29.10
N TYR A 195 17.30 23.52 29.71
CA TYR A 195 17.51 23.16 31.11
C TYR A 195 18.47 21.99 31.22
N VAL A 196 19.42 22.08 32.16
CA VAL A 196 20.40 21.04 32.47
C VAL A 196 20.34 20.75 33.97
N ASN A 197 20.07 19.49 34.33
CA ASN A 197 19.85 19.05 35.71
C ASN A 197 18.80 19.90 36.47
N GLY A 198 17.76 20.35 35.76
CA GLY A 198 16.68 21.20 36.28
C GLY A 198 17.03 22.69 36.44
N GLY A 199 18.27 23.11 36.17
CA GLY A 199 18.67 24.51 36.12
C GLY A 199 18.64 25.05 34.69
N TRP A 200 18.21 26.30 34.50
CA TRP A 200 18.35 26.99 33.21
C TRP A 200 19.84 27.12 32.85
N ALA A 201 20.20 26.76 31.62
CA ALA A 201 21.59 26.75 31.15
C ALA A 201 21.87 27.79 30.06
N GLN A 202 21.04 27.83 29.02
CA GLN A 202 21.14 28.77 27.89
C GLN A 202 19.81 28.82 27.13
N GLY A 203 19.59 29.85 26.31
CA GLY A 203 18.42 29.96 25.43
C GLY A 203 18.80 30.15 23.96
N VAL A 204 17.93 29.68 23.07
CA VAL A 204 18.11 29.61 21.61
C VAL A 204 17.17 30.60 20.92
N TRP A 205 17.73 31.63 20.27
CA TRP A 205 16.99 32.82 19.82
C TRP A 205 17.38 33.33 18.42
N ASP A 206 18.34 32.70 17.74
CA ASP A 206 19.05 33.27 16.59
C ASP A 206 18.63 32.73 15.21
N GLY A 207 17.59 31.90 15.17
CA GLY A 207 17.08 31.24 13.98
C GLY A 207 17.48 29.76 13.86
N SER A 208 18.43 29.26 14.66
CA SER A 208 18.78 27.83 14.74
C SER A 208 17.81 27.04 15.64
N LEU A 209 16.51 27.14 15.35
CA LEU A 209 15.42 26.78 16.27
C LEU A 209 15.25 25.28 16.61
N ASP A 210 15.94 24.36 15.94
CA ASP A 210 15.79 22.91 16.10
C ASP A 210 16.98 22.21 16.79
N THR A 211 18.06 22.93 17.11
CA THR A 211 19.29 22.32 17.66
C THR A 211 20.04 23.24 18.64
N VAL A 212 20.79 22.66 19.58
CA VAL A 212 21.71 23.41 20.45
C VAL A 212 22.87 22.56 20.91
N THR A 213 24.09 23.12 20.93
CA THR A 213 25.25 22.50 21.59
C THR A 213 25.42 23.03 23.00
N TYR A 214 25.42 22.14 23.99
CA TYR A 214 25.83 22.42 25.36
C TYR A 214 27.31 22.07 25.55
N GLN A 215 28.09 23.02 26.07
CA GLN A 215 29.48 22.79 26.46
C GLN A 215 29.54 22.35 27.93
N LEU A 216 30.29 21.29 28.22
CA LEU A 216 30.45 20.80 29.59
C LEU A 216 31.33 21.75 30.43
N PRO A 217 31.16 21.77 31.76
CA PRO A 217 32.13 22.34 32.69
C PRO A 217 33.54 21.72 32.53
N GLU A 218 34.56 22.41 33.05
CA GLU A 218 35.97 21.98 32.99
C GLU A 218 36.23 20.64 33.69
N ASP A 219 35.35 20.23 34.61
CA ASP A 219 35.31 18.93 35.30
C ASP A 219 34.10 18.05 34.91
N GLY A 220 33.33 18.45 33.89
CA GLY A 220 32.06 17.82 33.52
C GLY A 220 32.18 16.49 32.76
N SER A 221 33.31 16.25 32.09
CA SER A 221 33.55 15.01 31.32
C SER A 221 34.08 13.83 32.16
N VAL A 222 33.86 13.86 33.47
CA VAL A 222 34.19 12.77 34.39
C VAL A 222 33.23 11.59 34.20
N ALA A 223 33.77 10.39 33.99
CA ALA A 223 32.97 9.18 33.81
C ALA A 223 32.03 8.93 35.00
N GLY A 224 30.76 8.66 34.73
CA GLY A 224 29.69 8.51 35.73
C GLY A 224 29.02 9.83 36.15
N ALA A 225 29.39 10.99 35.59
CA ALA A 225 28.63 12.23 35.77
C ALA A 225 27.29 12.15 35.02
N VAL A 226 26.19 12.55 35.66
CA VAL A 226 24.84 12.47 35.09
C VAL A 226 24.32 13.84 34.66
N TYR A 227 23.80 13.90 33.43
CA TYR A 227 23.22 15.09 32.82
C TYR A 227 21.81 14.79 32.29
N LYS A 228 20.79 15.41 32.89
CA LYS A 228 19.42 15.46 32.35
C LYS A 228 19.24 16.76 31.56
N PHE A 229 18.85 16.64 30.29
CA PHE A 229 18.53 17.74 29.38
C PHE A 229 17.03 17.78 29.10
N GLU A 230 16.45 18.98 29.15
CA GLU A 230 15.05 19.26 28.85
C GLU A 230 14.96 20.62 28.14
N LEU A 231 14.02 20.81 27.22
CA LEU A 231 13.80 22.10 26.55
C LEU A 231 12.37 22.60 26.76
N GLY A 232 12.24 23.88 27.11
CA GLY A 232 10.95 24.60 27.12
C GLY A 232 10.87 25.54 25.92
N ALA A 233 9.78 25.49 25.16
CA ALA A 233 9.51 26.47 24.11
C ALA A 233 9.02 27.79 24.71
N GLN A 234 9.39 28.91 24.09
CA GLN A 234 8.84 30.24 24.39
C GLN A 234 8.23 30.90 23.15
N ARG A 235 7.16 31.67 23.34
CA ARG A 235 6.53 32.53 22.32
C ARG A 235 6.39 33.95 22.87
N SER A 236 7.15 34.88 22.28
CA SER A 236 7.11 36.31 22.58
C SER A 236 6.43 37.07 21.46
N ALA A 237 5.27 37.69 21.73
CA ALA A 237 4.55 38.56 20.79
C ALA A 237 4.50 40.01 21.31
N GLU A 238 4.44 41.00 20.41
CA GLU A 238 4.42 42.41 20.81
C GLU A 238 3.13 42.76 21.55
N GLY A 239 3.26 43.09 22.85
CA GLY A 239 2.15 43.51 23.72
C GLY A 239 1.61 42.42 24.64
N GLU A 240 1.89 41.14 24.35
CA GLU A 240 1.40 40.00 25.12
C GLU A 240 2.37 39.53 26.22
N PRO A 241 1.89 38.83 27.26
CA PRO A 241 2.75 38.10 28.17
C PRO A 241 3.56 37.01 27.45
N LEU A 242 4.77 36.74 27.95
CA LEU A 242 5.61 35.66 27.45
C LEU A 242 4.93 34.30 27.70
N ALA A 243 4.54 33.61 26.63
CA ALA A 243 4.00 32.26 26.72
C ALA A 243 5.13 31.23 26.74
N VAL A 244 5.03 30.22 27.61
CA VAL A 244 6.01 29.13 27.77
C VAL A 244 5.29 27.78 27.78
N SER A 245 5.93 26.74 27.24
CA SER A 245 5.36 25.38 27.18
C SER A 245 5.60 24.57 28.45
N LYS A 246 5.00 23.36 28.54
CA LYS A 246 5.59 22.23 29.30
C LYS A 246 7.01 21.97 28.76
N ASN A 247 7.91 21.39 29.56
CA ASN A 247 9.19 20.88 29.01
C ASN A 247 8.95 19.74 28.01
N SER A 248 9.93 19.53 27.12
CA SER A 248 10.06 18.35 26.26
C SER A 248 10.20 17.06 27.07
N ASN A 249 10.20 15.92 26.37
CA ASN A 249 10.76 14.67 26.92
C ASN A 249 12.20 14.89 27.43
N ALA A 250 12.61 14.11 28.43
CA ALA A 250 13.91 14.21 29.06
C ALA A 250 14.97 13.32 28.39
N VAL A 251 16.14 13.90 28.09
CA VAL A 251 17.34 13.13 27.68
C VAL A 251 18.28 13.03 28.88
N THR A 252 18.47 11.84 29.44
CA THR A 252 19.41 11.61 30.54
C THR A 252 20.64 10.87 30.04
N LEU A 253 21.84 11.43 30.23
CA LEU A 253 23.12 10.82 29.87
C LEU A 253 23.96 10.53 31.13
N THR A 254 24.57 9.35 31.18
CA THR A 254 25.66 9.02 32.10
C THR A 254 26.97 9.12 31.33
N TRP A 255 27.84 10.06 31.68
CA TRP A 255 29.03 10.35 30.89
C TRP A 255 29.99 9.15 30.85
N GLY A 256 30.39 8.74 29.65
CA GLY A 256 31.24 7.57 29.43
C GLY A 256 30.49 6.24 29.26
N GLU A 257 29.16 6.23 29.26
CA GLU A 257 28.31 5.04 29.22
C GLU A 257 27.09 5.26 28.29
N LEU A 258 26.49 4.18 27.80
CA LEU A 258 25.17 4.19 27.17
C LEU A 258 24.30 3.11 27.81
N ASP A 259 23.05 3.46 28.12
CA ASP A 259 22.05 2.53 28.61
C ASP A 259 21.86 1.35 27.63
N THR A 260 21.76 0.14 28.16
CA THR A 260 21.41 -1.05 27.39
C THR A 260 20.00 -0.91 26.82
N PRO A 261 19.74 -1.18 25.52
CA PRO A 261 18.40 -1.13 24.94
C PRO A 261 17.40 -2.05 25.65
N LYS A 262 16.20 -1.52 25.87
CA LYS A 262 15.10 -2.16 26.62
C LYS A 262 13.96 -2.52 25.67
N ASP A 263 13.10 -3.45 26.11
CA ASP A 263 11.88 -3.86 25.40
C ASP A 263 12.07 -4.24 23.91
N LEU A 264 13.18 -4.92 23.60
CA LEU A 264 13.43 -5.48 22.27
C LEU A 264 12.43 -6.60 21.97
N GLN A 265 11.58 -6.39 20.97
CA GLN A 265 10.48 -7.27 20.62
C GLN A 265 10.38 -7.53 19.12
N VAL A 266 9.81 -8.69 18.77
CA VAL A 266 9.29 -8.98 17.43
C VAL A 266 7.97 -8.22 17.28
N VAL A 267 7.94 -7.25 16.38
CA VAL A 267 6.78 -6.40 16.07
C VAL A 267 5.84 -7.09 15.07
N SER A 268 6.42 -7.74 14.07
CA SER A 268 5.74 -8.54 13.06
C SER A 268 6.72 -9.52 12.44
N ALA A 269 6.24 -10.61 11.86
CA ALA A 269 7.07 -11.51 11.07
C ALA A 269 6.25 -12.19 9.97
N ASN A 270 6.95 -12.57 8.90
CA ASN A 270 6.45 -13.46 7.88
C ASN A 270 7.37 -14.70 7.77
N ARG A 271 7.36 -15.42 6.65
CA ARG A 271 8.11 -16.67 6.45
C ARG A 271 9.62 -16.46 6.23
N THR A 272 10.05 -15.24 5.89
CA THR A 272 11.44 -14.93 5.51
C THR A 272 12.02 -13.67 6.16
N SER A 273 11.22 -12.94 6.93
CA SER A 273 11.57 -11.62 7.48
C SER A 273 10.91 -11.39 8.84
N VAL A 274 11.58 -10.61 9.68
CA VAL A 274 11.17 -10.24 11.05
C VAL A 274 11.38 -8.74 11.24
N SER A 275 10.33 -8.03 11.64
CA SER A 275 10.41 -6.63 12.08
C SER A 275 10.71 -6.59 13.58
N LEU A 276 11.71 -5.81 13.96
CA LEU A 276 12.15 -5.61 15.35
C LEU A 276 11.94 -4.14 15.76
N GLY A 277 11.49 -3.94 16.99
CA GLY A 277 11.39 -2.63 17.64
C GLY A 277 11.91 -2.69 19.08
N TRP A 278 12.41 -1.58 19.61
CA TRP A 278 12.95 -1.49 20.97
C TRP A 278 12.82 -0.06 21.53
N ALA A 279 12.86 0.08 22.85
CA ALA A 279 12.85 1.39 23.50
C ALA A 279 14.06 2.22 23.04
N ALA A 280 13.82 3.44 22.58
CA ALA A 280 14.91 4.33 22.16
C ALA A 280 15.83 4.64 23.35
N VAL A 281 17.14 4.60 23.16
CA VAL A 281 18.11 4.84 24.25
C VAL A 281 18.49 6.32 24.30
N PRO A 282 18.29 7.02 25.44
CA PRO A 282 18.79 8.37 25.63
C PRO A 282 20.30 8.46 25.35
N GLY A 283 20.67 9.29 24.37
CA GLY A 283 22.06 9.48 23.95
C GLY A 283 22.56 8.58 22.83
N ALA A 284 21.76 7.64 22.33
CA ALA A 284 22.08 6.89 21.13
C ALA A 284 21.81 7.74 19.87
N THR A 285 22.69 7.64 18.87
CA THR A 285 22.49 8.19 17.52
C THR A 285 22.34 7.08 16.48
N SER A 286 22.68 5.84 16.83
CA SER A 286 22.43 4.64 16.03
C SER A 286 22.47 3.38 16.91
N TYR A 287 22.18 2.23 16.30
CA TYR A 287 22.15 0.93 16.94
C TYR A 287 22.85 -0.13 16.08
N ASP A 288 23.60 -1.04 16.71
CA ASP A 288 24.12 -2.26 16.09
C ASP A 288 23.10 -3.40 16.30
N ILE A 289 22.72 -4.12 15.23
CA ILE A 289 21.81 -5.26 15.28
C ILE A 289 22.60 -6.55 15.13
N TYR A 290 22.50 -7.42 16.15
CA TYR A 290 23.12 -8.74 16.19
C TYR A 290 22.09 -9.84 15.93
N ARG A 291 22.47 -10.85 15.16
CA ARG A 291 21.73 -12.10 14.95
C ARG A 291 22.65 -13.27 15.25
N ASP A 292 22.23 -14.16 16.15
CA ASP A 292 22.96 -15.34 16.62
C ASP A 292 24.39 -15.00 17.12
N GLY A 293 24.55 -13.81 17.72
CA GLY A 293 25.82 -13.26 18.21
C GLY A 293 26.70 -12.57 17.16
N ALA A 294 26.30 -12.54 15.88
CA ALA A 294 27.02 -11.85 14.82
C ALA A 294 26.34 -10.53 14.43
N LEU A 295 27.10 -9.46 14.22
CA LEU A 295 26.60 -8.19 13.69
C LEU A 295 26.06 -8.41 12.26
N VAL A 296 24.80 -8.02 12.00
CA VAL A 296 24.14 -8.17 10.68
C VAL A 296 23.72 -6.87 10.03
N GLY A 297 23.71 -5.76 10.79
CA GLY A 297 23.38 -4.44 10.27
C GLY A 297 23.37 -3.37 11.36
N THR A 298 23.03 -2.16 10.96
CA THR A 298 22.87 -1.00 11.84
C THR A 298 21.57 -0.27 11.51
N SER A 299 20.99 0.44 12.49
CA SER A 299 19.84 1.33 12.27
C SER A 299 20.07 2.68 12.96
N GLU A 300 19.63 3.76 12.32
CA GLU A 300 19.56 5.10 12.94
C GLU A 300 18.24 5.27 13.73
N ALA A 301 17.25 4.40 13.48
CA ALA A 301 15.99 4.35 14.21
C ALA A 301 15.98 3.21 15.24
N ASN A 302 15.05 3.28 16.19
CA ASN A 302 14.78 2.26 17.21
C ASN A 302 14.04 1.00 16.68
N ARG A 303 14.22 0.70 15.39
CA ARG A 303 13.51 -0.34 14.64
C ARG A 303 14.36 -0.86 13.47
N TYR A 304 14.17 -2.12 13.09
CA TYR A 304 14.95 -2.78 12.03
C TYR A 304 14.19 -3.96 11.40
N LEU A 305 14.26 -4.10 10.06
CA LEU A 305 13.69 -5.23 9.33
C LEU A 305 14.79 -6.24 8.96
N ALA A 306 14.86 -7.35 9.70
CA ALA A 306 15.73 -8.47 9.37
C ALA A 306 15.10 -9.31 8.25
N SER A 307 15.78 -9.45 7.11
CA SER A 307 15.30 -10.18 5.92
C SER A 307 16.25 -11.30 5.49
N GLY A 308 15.84 -12.11 4.51
CA GLY A 308 16.62 -13.25 4.02
C GLY A 308 16.72 -14.42 5.02
N LEU A 309 15.79 -14.49 5.97
CA LEU A 309 15.69 -15.53 6.98
C LEU A 309 15.01 -16.79 6.39
N ARG A 310 15.13 -17.91 7.08
CA ARG A 310 14.50 -19.18 6.70
C ARG A 310 13.30 -19.49 7.58
N GLU A 311 12.22 -19.95 6.96
CA GLU A 311 11.02 -20.43 7.64
C GLU A 311 11.36 -21.57 8.63
N GLY A 312 10.74 -21.55 9.81
CA GLY A 312 10.91 -22.56 10.86
C GLY A 312 12.27 -22.56 11.58
N GLN A 313 13.24 -21.75 11.14
CA GLN A 313 14.54 -21.61 11.80
C GLN A 313 14.45 -20.57 12.93
N THR A 314 14.81 -20.95 14.16
CA THR A 314 14.98 -19.99 15.25
C THR A 314 16.20 -19.10 15.01
N TYR A 315 16.02 -17.79 15.16
CA TYR A 315 17.07 -16.78 15.18
C TYR A 315 17.01 -16.01 16.51
N LYS A 316 18.17 -15.67 17.04
CA LYS A 316 18.34 -14.90 18.28
C LYS A 316 18.78 -13.49 17.95
N PHE A 317 18.05 -12.48 18.40
CA PHE A 317 18.35 -11.08 18.12
C PHE A 317 18.72 -10.30 19.39
N GLN A 318 19.73 -9.45 19.28
CA GLN A 318 20.12 -8.46 20.30
C GLN A 318 20.47 -7.13 19.62
N VAL A 319 20.33 -6.03 20.35
CA VAL A 319 20.64 -4.68 19.87
C VAL A 319 21.54 -3.96 20.86
N ALA A 320 22.58 -3.26 20.39
CA ALA A 320 23.41 -2.38 21.21
C ALA A 320 23.25 -0.92 20.75
N ALA A 321 23.05 0.00 21.69
CA ALA A 321 22.98 1.44 21.42
C ALA A 321 24.37 2.02 21.19
N ARG A 322 24.49 2.98 20.27
CA ARG A 322 25.77 3.57 19.85
C ARG A 322 25.67 5.07 19.63
N ASN A 323 26.79 5.75 19.81
CA ASN A 323 26.97 7.14 19.41
C ASN A 323 28.44 7.40 19.02
N GLY A 324 28.81 8.67 18.80
CA GLY A 324 30.16 9.06 18.37
C GLY A 324 31.31 8.69 19.32
N LEU A 325 31.04 8.37 20.60
CA LEU A 325 32.06 8.03 21.59
C LEU A 325 31.86 6.64 22.24
N TRP A 326 30.62 6.18 22.37
CA TRP A 326 30.24 5.07 23.25
C TRP A 326 29.43 3.99 22.51
N THR A 327 29.36 2.82 23.12
CA THR A 327 28.54 1.69 22.69
C THR A 327 28.09 0.95 23.94
N SER A 328 26.80 0.65 24.07
CA SER A 328 26.25 -0.05 25.23
C SER A 328 26.63 -1.54 25.21
N GLU A 329 26.43 -2.23 26.33
CA GLU A 329 26.23 -3.68 26.28
C GLU A 329 24.98 -4.01 25.44
N PRO A 330 24.92 -5.16 24.76
CA PRO A 330 23.73 -5.58 24.00
C PRO A 330 22.52 -5.83 24.89
N SER A 331 21.33 -5.64 24.32
CA SER A 331 20.03 -5.90 24.94
C SER A 331 19.86 -7.32 25.47
N ALA A 332 18.81 -7.53 26.26
CA ALA A 332 18.22 -8.86 26.40
C ALA A 332 17.93 -9.47 25.01
N GLU A 333 18.11 -10.78 24.90
CA GLU A 333 17.91 -11.53 23.66
C GLU A 333 16.42 -11.77 23.42
N THR A 334 15.97 -11.54 22.17
CA THR A 334 14.63 -11.92 21.71
C THR A 334 14.74 -13.02 20.66
N GLU A 335 13.85 -14.03 20.72
CA GLU A 335 13.81 -15.13 19.76
C GLU A 335 12.72 -14.90 18.72
N ALA A 336 13.04 -15.15 17.45
CA ALA A 336 12.09 -15.14 16.35
C ALA A 336 12.22 -16.41 15.52
N VAL A 337 11.09 -16.95 15.08
CA VAL A 337 11.00 -18.09 14.18
C VAL A 337 10.12 -17.67 12.99
N PRO A 338 10.71 -17.30 11.83
CA PRO A 338 9.95 -16.89 10.65
C PRO A 338 8.94 -17.96 10.25
N GLY A 339 7.71 -17.54 9.96
CA GLY A 339 6.57 -18.42 9.72
C GLY A 339 5.90 -19.01 10.97
N HIS A 340 6.43 -18.80 12.18
CA HIS A 340 5.77 -19.10 13.48
C HIS A 340 5.63 -17.86 14.38
N ASN A 341 5.67 -16.66 13.79
CA ASN A 341 5.56 -15.37 14.49
C ASN A 341 4.52 -14.45 13.82
N TYR A 342 3.45 -15.02 13.25
CA TYR A 342 2.38 -14.23 12.64
C TYR A 342 1.65 -13.38 13.68
N ASN A 343 1.24 -12.19 13.27
CA ASN A 343 0.30 -11.38 14.04
C ASN A 343 -1.12 -11.93 13.86
N ILE A 344 -1.82 -12.19 14.96
CA ILE A 344 -3.26 -12.48 14.98
C ILE A 344 -3.88 -11.39 15.84
N ILE A 345 -4.61 -10.50 15.21
CA ILE A 345 -5.13 -9.26 15.79
C ILE A 345 -6.64 -9.37 15.83
N THR A 346 -7.29 -8.78 16.83
CA THR A 346 -8.74 -8.70 16.86
C THR A 346 -9.21 -7.41 17.52
N TYR A 347 -10.30 -6.85 17.01
CA TYR A 347 -10.95 -5.71 17.65
C TYR A 347 -11.92 -6.19 18.74
N TYR A 348 -11.85 -5.54 19.90
CA TYR A 348 -12.82 -5.69 20.99
C TYR A 348 -13.53 -4.34 21.18
N THR A 349 -14.84 -4.31 21.02
CA THR A 349 -15.64 -3.08 21.08
C THR A 349 -16.06 -2.73 22.50
N SER A 350 -16.17 -1.44 22.82
CA SER A 350 -16.59 -0.97 24.15
C SER A 350 -17.98 -1.48 24.52
N TRP A 351 -18.89 -1.47 23.54
CA TRP A 351 -20.26 -1.95 23.67
C TRP A 351 -20.41 -3.49 23.73
N SER A 352 -19.31 -4.26 23.59
CA SER A 352 -19.33 -5.72 23.74
C SER A 352 -19.89 -6.19 25.09
N ILE A 353 -19.69 -5.43 26.17
CA ILE A 353 -20.17 -5.82 27.51
C ILE A 353 -21.69 -5.69 27.72
N TYR A 354 -22.41 -4.98 26.83
CA TYR A 354 -23.83 -4.65 27.01
C TYR A 354 -24.75 -5.73 26.44
N ALA A 355 -25.57 -5.42 25.43
CA ALA A 355 -26.52 -6.38 24.82
C ALA A 355 -25.79 -7.59 24.20
N ARG A 356 -24.55 -7.40 23.74
CA ARG A 356 -23.64 -8.45 23.27
C ARG A 356 -23.18 -9.41 24.38
N ASP A 357 -23.18 -9.02 25.65
CA ASP A 357 -22.70 -9.78 26.84
C ASP A 357 -21.37 -10.54 26.62
N PHE A 358 -20.40 -9.91 25.95
CA PHE A 358 -19.08 -10.48 25.65
C PHE A 358 -18.01 -9.78 26.49
N GLN A 359 -17.59 -10.42 27.58
CA GLN A 359 -16.71 -9.80 28.58
C GLN A 359 -15.24 -9.96 28.16
N PRO A 360 -14.31 -9.10 28.62
CA PRO A 360 -12.88 -9.23 28.29
C PRO A 360 -12.27 -10.60 28.62
N GLU A 361 -12.78 -11.27 29.66
CA GLU A 361 -12.39 -12.62 30.07
C GLU A 361 -12.85 -13.73 29.09
N ASP A 362 -13.80 -13.45 28.19
CA ASP A 362 -14.24 -14.37 27.14
C ASP A 362 -13.26 -14.42 25.95
N ILE A 363 -12.25 -13.56 25.91
CA ILE A 363 -11.21 -13.57 24.89
C ILE A 363 -10.21 -14.71 25.15
N ALA A 364 -10.00 -15.57 24.15
CA ALA A 364 -8.95 -16.59 24.18
C ALA A 364 -7.57 -15.96 23.91
N ALA A 365 -7.00 -15.27 24.91
CA ALA A 365 -5.73 -14.55 24.81
C ALA A 365 -4.52 -15.39 24.31
N ASN A 366 -4.57 -16.71 24.45
CA ASN A 366 -3.54 -17.62 23.93
C ASN A 366 -3.67 -17.93 22.43
N GLN A 367 -4.78 -17.54 21.78
CA GLN A 367 -5.04 -17.71 20.35
C GLN A 367 -4.66 -16.47 19.53
N ILE A 368 -4.66 -15.28 20.15
CA ILE A 368 -4.35 -13.99 19.53
C ILE A 368 -2.96 -13.46 19.95
N THR A 369 -2.52 -12.36 19.35
CA THR A 369 -1.28 -11.62 19.66
C THR A 369 -1.51 -10.15 20.02
N HIS A 370 -2.53 -9.51 19.44
CA HIS A 370 -2.93 -8.14 19.75
C HIS A 370 -4.45 -8.04 19.96
N ILE A 371 -4.87 -7.17 20.87
CA ILE A 371 -6.25 -6.67 20.97
C ILE A 371 -6.21 -5.19 20.61
N ASN A 372 -7.01 -4.77 19.64
CA ASN A 372 -7.30 -3.37 19.37
C ASN A 372 -8.61 -3.00 20.09
N TYR A 373 -8.55 -2.12 21.07
CA TYR A 373 -9.76 -1.66 21.75
C TYR A 373 -10.49 -0.62 20.89
N ALA A 374 -11.70 -0.95 20.43
CA ALA A 374 -12.58 -0.10 19.64
C ALA A 374 -13.62 0.58 20.54
N PHE A 375 -13.72 1.89 20.65
CA PHE A 375 -12.83 2.91 20.11
C PHE A 375 -12.57 3.97 21.20
N SER A 376 -11.63 4.86 20.92
CA SER A 376 -11.56 6.20 21.51
C SER A 376 -12.02 7.22 20.47
N ASP A 377 -12.54 8.36 20.95
CA ASP A 377 -13.09 9.43 20.10
C ASP A 377 -12.10 10.63 20.09
N LEU A 378 -12.36 11.62 19.25
CA LEU A 378 -11.60 12.87 19.17
C LEU A 378 -12.42 14.04 19.72
N CYS A 379 -11.79 14.93 20.48
CA CYS A 379 -12.40 16.20 20.85
C CYS A 379 -12.29 17.24 19.73
N TRP A 380 -13.40 17.90 19.40
CA TRP A 380 -13.43 19.07 18.53
C TRP A 380 -14.47 20.07 19.01
N ARG A 381 -14.06 21.33 19.24
CA ARG A 381 -14.92 22.39 19.78
C ARG A 381 -15.61 21.96 21.08
N GLY A 382 -14.84 21.33 21.96
CA GLY A 382 -15.30 20.84 23.27
C GLY A 382 -16.34 19.72 23.23
N MET A 383 -16.65 19.16 22.05
CA MET A 383 -17.57 18.03 21.86
C MET A 383 -16.86 16.85 21.18
N SER A 384 -17.30 15.63 21.46
CA SER A 384 -16.87 14.42 20.76
C SER A 384 -17.75 14.15 19.53
N SER A 385 -17.39 13.17 18.69
CA SER A 385 -18.19 12.79 17.51
C SER A 385 -19.61 12.37 17.89
N ALA A 386 -19.80 11.73 19.04
CA ALA A 386 -21.10 11.39 19.63
C ALA A 386 -21.88 12.59 20.22
N ALA A 387 -21.46 13.84 19.96
CA ALA A 387 -22.02 15.08 20.53
C ALA A 387 -21.98 15.16 22.08
N ALA A 388 -21.20 14.29 22.73
CA ALA A 388 -20.92 14.37 24.17
C ALA A 388 -19.93 15.50 24.46
N ALA A 389 -20.03 16.13 25.63
CA ALA A 389 -19.02 17.11 26.05
C ALA A 389 -17.68 16.39 26.32
N CYS A 390 -16.58 16.90 25.78
CA CYS A 390 -15.26 16.29 26.00
C CYS A 390 -14.85 16.32 27.47
N GLN A 391 -15.25 17.36 28.21
CA GLN A 391 -14.95 17.51 29.63
C GLN A 391 -15.86 16.62 30.49
N ASN A 392 -15.25 15.77 31.33
CA ASN A 392 -15.94 14.88 32.25
C ASN A 392 -15.12 14.74 33.56
N ASP A 393 -15.70 15.22 34.66
CA ASP A 393 -15.07 15.29 35.99
C ASP A 393 -14.72 13.91 36.60
N ASP A 394 -15.41 12.85 36.14
CA ASP A 394 -15.22 11.45 36.56
C ASP A 394 -14.16 10.69 35.72
N VAL A 395 -13.71 11.25 34.59
CA VAL A 395 -12.72 10.62 33.69
C VAL A 395 -11.35 11.29 33.84
N PRO A 396 -10.28 10.54 34.21
CA PRO A 396 -9.00 11.14 34.62
C PRO A 396 -8.34 12.11 33.64
N LEU A 397 -8.46 11.88 32.32
CA LEU A 397 -7.85 12.72 31.28
C LEU A 397 -8.79 13.80 30.71
N GLN A 398 -10.05 13.82 31.14
CA GLN A 398 -11.08 14.74 30.64
C GLN A 398 -11.59 15.69 31.71
N LYS A 399 -11.00 15.66 32.91
CA LYS A 399 -11.39 16.50 34.04
C LYS A 399 -11.04 17.98 33.84
N ASP A 400 -9.85 18.26 33.33
CA ASP A 400 -9.44 19.61 32.94
C ASP A 400 -9.99 19.98 31.55
N TYR A 401 -9.59 21.11 30.98
CA TYR A 401 -10.04 21.49 29.63
C TYR A 401 -9.35 20.62 28.56
N VAL A 402 -10.15 20.02 27.67
CA VAL A 402 -9.71 19.17 26.55
C VAL A 402 -9.70 20.00 25.27
N TYR A 403 -8.56 20.00 24.57
CA TYR A 403 -8.33 20.83 23.39
C TYR A 403 -8.68 20.13 22.07
N ASP A 404 -8.89 20.95 21.03
CA ASP A 404 -9.22 20.50 19.69
C ASP A 404 -8.13 19.57 19.11
N GLY A 405 -8.52 18.33 18.79
CA GLY A 405 -7.67 17.25 18.33
C GLY A 405 -7.16 16.31 19.43
N GLU A 406 -7.46 16.55 20.72
CA GLU A 406 -7.08 15.62 21.79
C GLU A 406 -7.99 14.38 21.84
N MET A 407 -7.41 13.22 22.19
CA MET A 407 -8.08 11.93 22.20
C MET A 407 -8.84 11.68 23.53
N VAL A 408 -10.08 11.20 23.45
CA VAL A 408 -10.99 11.05 24.60
C VAL A 408 -11.59 9.65 24.73
N VAL A 409 -12.01 9.33 25.96
CA VAL A 409 -12.80 8.13 26.30
C VAL A 409 -14.23 8.34 25.81
N GLY A 410 -14.72 7.45 24.94
CA GLY A 410 -16.00 7.59 24.25
C GLY A 410 -17.19 7.06 25.06
N ASP A 411 -17.01 5.93 25.74
CA ASP A 411 -17.97 5.41 26.73
C ASP A 411 -17.31 5.23 28.10
N PRO A 412 -17.30 6.27 28.94
CA PRO A 412 -16.76 6.20 30.30
C PRO A 412 -17.35 5.10 31.20
N ALA A 413 -18.55 4.57 30.90
CA ALA A 413 -19.19 3.52 31.70
C ALA A 413 -18.63 2.12 31.37
N ALA A 414 -18.28 1.87 30.10
CA ALA A 414 -17.61 0.64 29.67
C ALA A 414 -16.08 0.74 29.73
N ASP A 415 -15.50 1.78 29.12
CA ASP A 415 -14.09 1.87 28.77
C ASP A 415 -13.15 1.72 29.98
N LEU A 416 -13.44 2.42 31.07
CA LEU A 416 -12.60 2.38 32.27
C LEU A 416 -12.61 1.00 32.96
N ALA A 417 -13.71 0.24 32.84
CA ALA A 417 -13.81 -1.12 33.34
C ALA A 417 -13.12 -2.11 32.38
N ASN A 418 -13.34 -1.96 31.07
CA ASN A 418 -12.74 -2.78 30.02
C ASN A 418 -11.21 -2.66 30.02
N PHE A 419 -10.65 -1.44 30.11
CA PHE A 419 -9.21 -1.24 30.24
C PHE A 419 -8.63 -1.93 31.48
N ALA A 420 -9.35 -1.96 32.60
CA ALA A 420 -8.88 -2.65 33.81
C ALA A 420 -8.85 -4.18 33.62
N ALA A 421 -9.90 -4.77 33.05
CA ALA A 421 -10.00 -6.20 32.79
C ALA A 421 -9.02 -6.69 31.70
N LEU A 422 -8.90 -5.94 30.59
CA LEU A 422 -7.95 -6.23 29.51
C LEU A 422 -6.49 -6.12 29.97
N ASN A 423 -6.17 -5.22 30.91
CA ASN A 423 -4.84 -5.18 31.52
C ASN A 423 -4.56 -6.38 32.43
N GLU A 424 -5.56 -6.92 33.16
CA GLU A 424 -5.41 -8.18 33.92
C GLU A 424 -5.22 -9.40 32.98
N LEU A 425 -5.93 -9.42 31.84
CA LEU A 425 -5.74 -10.41 30.78
C LEU A 425 -4.32 -10.35 30.20
N LYS A 426 -3.79 -9.15 29.92
CA LYS A 426 -2.40 -8.94 29.52
C LYS A 426 -1.39 -9.34 30.62
N ARG A 427 -1.67 -9.00 31.88
CA ARG A 427 -0.82 -9.36 33.04
C ARG A 427 -0.69 -10.88 33.23
N THR A 428 -1.68 -11.65 32.79
CA THR A 428 -1.64 -13.12 32.79
C THR A 428 -1.11 -13.73 31.49
N ASN A 429 -1.09 -12.97 30.39
CA ASN A 429 -0.60 -13.38 29.06
C ASN A 429 0.47 -12.39 28.55
N PRO A 430 1.69 -12.35 29.13
CA PRO A 430 2.65 -11.25 28.92
C PRO A 430 3.29 -11.14 27.51
N LYS A 431 2.91 -12.00 26.55
CA LYS A 431 3.23 -11.82 25.13
C LYS A 431 2.15 -11.03 24.36
N LEU A 432 0.94 -10.92 24.92
CA LEU A 432 -0.20 -10.19 24.36
C LEU A 432 0.06 -8.68 24.36
N LYS A 433 -0.35 -8.00 23.29
CA LYS A 433 -0.35 -6.54 23.18
C LYS A 433 -1.78 -6.00 23.28
N LEU A 434 -1.96 -4.94 24.05
CA LEU A 434 -3.22 -4.24 24.22
C LEU A 434 -3.09 -2.83 23.64
N MET A 435 -3.67 -2.62 22.47
CA MET A 435 -3.72 -1.37 21.72
C MET A 435 -5.06 -0.65 22.01
N VAL A 436 -5.10 0.66 21.79
CA VAL A 436 -6.37 1.37 21.57
C VAL A 436 -6.45 1.79 20.10
N SER A 437 -7.63 1.63 19.50
CA SER A 437 -7.96 2.23 18.22
C SER A 437 -8.76 3.51 18.44
N VAL A 438 -8.45 4.56 17.67
CA VAL A 438 -9.15 5.84 17.70
C VAL A 438 -9.87 6.05 16.37
N GLY A 439 -11.13 6.47 16.44
CA GLY A 439 -11.98 6.67 15.27
C GLY A 439 -12.86 5.46 14.96
N GLY A 440 -12.64 4.85 13.79
CA GLY A 440 -13.59 3.97 13.12
C GLY A 440 -14.72 4.75 12.45
N TRP A 441 -15.57 4.03 11.73
CA TRP A 441 -16.61 4.54 10.83
C TRP A 441 -17.37 5.77 11.36
N SER A 442 -17.96 5.66 12.55
CA SER A 442 -18.85 6.68 13.12
C SER A 442 -18.18 7.76 13.95
N TRP A 443 -16.88 7.64 14.29
CA TRP A 443 -16.12 8.64 15.08
C TRP A 443 -14.92 9.20 14.29
N SER A 444 -14.95 9.09 12.96
CA SER A 444 -13.91 9.63 12.07
C SER A 444 -14.07 11.13 11.73
N ASN A 445 -15.07 11.78 12.33
CA ASN A 445 -15.64 13.05 11.88
C ASN A 445 -14.61 14.19 11.86
N PHE A 446 -13.68 14.20 12.82
CA PHE A 446 -12.72 15.30 13.02
C PHE A 446 -11.28 14.99 12.59
N PHE A 447 -10.99 13.88 11.90
CA PHE A 447 -9.60 13.55 11.54
C PHE A 447 -8.96 14.52 10.55
N SER A 448 -9.62 14.93 9.47
CA SER A 448 -9.02 15.91 8.52
C SER A 448 -8.80 17.26 9.19
N ASP A 449 -9.71 17.64 10.09
CA ASP A 449 -9.63 18.83 10.93
C ASP A 449 -8.40 18.76 11.88
N MET A 450 -8.27 17.68 12.66
CA MET A 450 -7.13 17.44 13.56
C MET A 450 -5.80 17.25 12.81
N ALA A 451 -5.81 16.62 11.65
CA ALA A 451 -4.60 16.35 10.89
C ALA A 451 -4.05 17.59 10.15
N ALA A 452 -4.82 18.68 10.01
CA ALA A 452 -4.48 19.81 9.16
C ALA A 452 -3.25 20.62 9.63
N THR A 453 -3.13 20.97 10.91
CA THR A 453 -2.07 21.86 11.43
C THR A 453 -1.02 21.09 12.24
N GLU A 454 0.16 21.66 12.50
CA GLU A 454 1.14 20.99 13.37
C GLU A 454 0.71 21.09 14.85
N GLU A 455 -0.03 22.13 15.20
CA GLU A 455 -0.64 22.38 16.50
C GLU A 455 -1.60 21.24 16.90
N THR A 456 -2.60 20.92 16.07
CA THR A 456 -3.59 19.89 16.37
C THR A 456 -3.03 18.47 16.25
N ARG A 457 -2.14 18.21 15.28
CA ARG A 457 -1.38 16.93 15.22
C ARG A 457 -0.54 16.69 16.47
N ARG A 458 -0.02 17.75 17.12
CA ARG A 458 0.70 17.67 18.40
C ARG A 458 -0.22 17.53 19.60
N ALA A 459 -1.39 18.18 19.62
CA ALA A 459 -2.39 17.96 20.66
C ALA A 459 -2.81 16.47 20.68
N PHE A 460 -3.12 15.92 19.51
CA PHE A 460 -3.35 14.49 19.32
C PHE A 460 -2.16 13.62 19.76
N ALA A 461 -0.97 13.82 19.21
CA ALA A 461 0.19 12.96 19.52
C ALA A 461 0.62 13.00 21.00
N ASN A 462 0.44 14.13 21.70
CA ASN A 462 0.69 14.23 23.14
C ASN A 462 -0.44 13.58 23.97
N SER A 463 -1.71 13.82 23.65
CA SER A 463 -2.84 13.20 24.35
C SER A 463 -2.86 11.68 24.16
N VAL A 464 -2.47 11.16 23.00
CA VAL A 464 -2.17 9.73 22.77
C VAL A 464 -1.15 9.22 23.80
N VAL A 465 0.00 9.89 23.98
CA VAL A 465 1.01 9.47 24.96
C VAL A 465 0.45 9.50 26.40
N GLU A 466 -0.30 10.54 26.76
CA GLU A 466 -0.93 10.62 28.09
C GLU A 466 -1.99 9.52 28.29
N PHE A 467 -2.77 9.17 27.25
CA PHE A 467 -3.77 8.09 27.23
C PHE A 467 -3.15 6.69 27.34
N LEU A 468 -2.13 6.39 26.54
CA LEU A 468 -1.40 5.11 26.58
C LEU A 468 -0.72 4.89 27.94
N ARG A 469 -0.19 5.97 28.55
CA ARG A 469 0.40 5.93 29.89
C ARG A 469 -0.68 5.75 30.99
N ALA A 470 -1.79 6.49 30.93
CA ALA A 470 -2.86 6.43 31.94
C ALA A 470 -3.55 5.06 31.99
N TYR A 471 -3.87 4.48 30.82
CA TYR A 471 -4.59 3.20 30.72
C TYR A 471 -3.67 1.98 30.45
N GLN A 472 -2.35 2.16 30.64
CA GLN A 472 -1.31 1.11 30.60
C GLN A 472 -1.23 0.33 29.27
N LEU A 473 -1.57 0.99 28.16
CA LEU A 473 -1.65 0.41 26.82
C LEU A 473 -0.27 0.28 26.15
N ASP A 474 -0.19 -0.50 25.08
CA ASP A 474 1.05 -0.85 24.38
C ASP A 474 1.26 -0.14 23.05
N GLY A 475 0.24 0.54 22.53
CA GLY A 475 0.32 1.32 21.31
C GLY A 475 -1.02 1.86 20.82
N LEU A 476 -0.94 2.65 19.76
CA LEU A 476 -2.07 3.27 19.08
C LEU A 476 -2.33 2.59 17.73
N ASP A 477 -3.60 2.40 17.41
CA ASP A 477 -4.11 2.14 16.07
C ASP A 477 -4.92 3.37 15.61
N ILE A 478 -4.64 3.93 14.43
CA ILE A 478 -5.41 5.06 13.89
C ILE A 478 -6.38 4.52 12.84
N ASP A 479 -7.67 4.69 13.08
CA ASP A 479 -8.75 4.23 12.20
C ASP A 479 -9.52 5.44 11.67
N TRP A 480 -8.95 6.09 10.64
CA TRP A 480 -9.57 7.23 9.97
C TRP A 480 -10.29 6.75 8.72
N GLU A 481 -11.63 6.85 8.74
CA GLU A 481 -12.51 6.44 7.66
C GLU A 481 -13.17 7.63 6.93
N TYR A 482 -12.64 8.15 5.82
CA TYR A 482 -11.29 7.98 5.28
C TYR A 482 -10.68 9.34 4.86
N PRO A 483 -9.35 9.44 4.67
CA PRO A 483 -8.71 10.61 4.06
C PRO A 483 -9.30 10.97 2.69
N VAL A 484 -9.51 12.28 2.45
CA VAL A 484 -10.06 12.87 1.21
C VAL A 484 -11.53 12.54 0.89
N GLU A 485 -11.97 11.28 0.92
CA GLU A 485 -13.28 10.82 0.41
C GLU A 485 -13.76 9.52 1.05
N GLY A 486 -15.07 9.25 1.01
CA GLY A 486 -15.70 8.11 1.70
C GLY A 486 -15.89 8.34 3.20
N GLY A 487 -16.34 7.31 3.93
CA GLY A 487 -16.81 7.44 5.32
C GLY A 487 -18.18 8.12 5.44
N GLU A 488 -18.67 8.32 6.67
CA GLU A 488 -19.94 9.00 6.97
C GLU A 488 -20.03 10.41 6.37
N ASP A 489 -21.23 10.83 5.94
CA ASP A 489 -21.44 12.02 5.12
C ASP A 489 -20.89 13.31 5.77
N ASP A 490 -20.94 13.44 7.10
CA ASP A 490 -20.48 14.63 7.85
C ASP A 490 -18.96 14.66 8.11
N ASN A 491 -18.20 13.60 7.79
CA ASN A 491 -16.77 13.53 8.06
C ASN A 491 -15.98 14.68 7.38
N SER A 492 -15.10 15.33 8.15
CA SER A 492 -14.18 16.36 7.65
C SER A 492 -13.19 15.74 6.64
N ARG A 493 -13.01 16.42 5.50
CA ARG A 493 -12.24 15.93 4.35
C ARG A 493 -11.54 17.09 3.62
N ARG A 494 -10.29 16.91 3.19
CA ARG A 494 -9.51 17.91 2.43
C ARG A 494 -8.63 17.28 1.35
N PRO A 495 -8.44 17.92 0.18
CA PRO A 495 -7.42 17.50 -0.80
C PRO A 495 -5.97 17.50 -0.29
N SER A 496 -5.69 18.09 0.88
CA SER A 496 -4.37 18.04 1.54
C SER A 496 -4.19 16.84 2.48
N ASP A 497 -5.22 16.02 2.69
CA ASP A 497 -5.15 14.87 3.61
C ASP A 497 -4.01 13.87 3.33
N PRO A 498 -3.52 13.61 2.09
CA PRO A 498 -2.38 12.71 1.87
C PRO A 498 -1.08 13.23 2.51
N VAL A 499 -0.88 14.55 2.51
CA VAL A 499 0.23 15.21 3.22
C VAL A 499 -0.04 15.19 4.72
N ASN A 500 -1.26 15.55 5.14
CA ASN A 500 -1.64 15.60 6.55
C ASN A 500 -1.49 14.23 7.25
N PHE A 501 -1.88 13.13 6.59
CA PHE A 501 -1.76 11.75 7.08
C PHE A 501 -0.30 11.32 7.21
N THR A 502 0.55 11.68 6.24
CA THR A 502 2.00 11.46 6.32
C THR A 502 2.60 12.19 7.53
N LEU A 503 2.23 13.46 7.73
CA LEU A 503 2.71 14.28 8.85
C LEU A 503 2.13 13.82 10.20
N LEU A 504 0.87 13.35 10.23
CA LEU A 504 0.20 12.80 11.42
C LEU A 504 0.92 11.54 11.89
N THR A 505 1.08 10.56 11.02
CA THR A 505 1.77 9.31 11.36
C THR A 505 3.21 9.55 11.82
N GLN A 506 3.93 10.48 11.19
CA GLN A 506 5.27 10.91 11.65
C GLN A 506 5.23 11.60 13.02
N THR A 507 4.32 12.55 13.25
CA THR A 507 4.22 13.30 14.53
C THR A 507 3.90 12.36 15.70
N VAL A 508 3.01 11.38 15.49
CA VAL A 508 2.71 10.33 16.48
C VAL A 508 3.95 9.47 16.74
N ARG A 509 4.67 9.01 15.70
CA ARG A 509 5.88 8.19 15.86
C ARG A 509 6.96 8.92 16.65
N GLU A 510 7.15 10.21 16.39
CA GLU A 510 8.07 11.08 17.14
C GLU A 510 7.67 11.21 18.62
N ALA A 511 6.38 11.28 18.95
CA ALA A 511 5.89 11.30 20.32
C ALA A 511 6.05 9.95 21.04
N LEU A 512 5.72 8.85 20.36
CA LEU A 512 5.83 7.49 20.89
C LEU A 512 7.29 7.06 21.10
N ASP A 513 8.20 7.45 20.20
CA ASP A 513 9.64 7.20 20.34
C ASP A 513 10.24 8.05 21.49
N ALA A 514 9.78 9.30 21.65
CA ALA A 514 10.19 10.19 22.74
C ALA A 514 9.70 9.69 24.12
N ALA A 515 8.44 9.27 24.23
CA ALA A 515 7.88 8.69 25.44
C ALA A 515 8.55 7.35 25.79
N GLY A 516 8.73 6.48 24.79
CA GLY A 516 9.39 5.19 24.95
C GLY A 516 10.83 5.27 25.46
N ALA A 517 11.54 6.36 25.16
CA ALA A 517 12.88 6.63 25.70
C ALA A 517 12.89 6.96 27.20
N GLU A 518 11.81 7.54 27.73
CA GLU A 518 11.63 7.81 29.17
C GLU A 518 11.15 6.55 29.90
N ASP A 519 10.17 5.85 29.32
CA ASP A 519 9.49 4.71 29.94
C ASP A 519 10.29 3.40 29.83
N GLY A 520 11.28 3.35 28.93
CA GLY A 520 12.03 2.13 28.62
C GLY A 520 11.20 1.07 27.87
N LYS A 521 10.20 1.52 27.10
CA LYS A 521 9.19 0.72 26.39
C LYS A 521 9.20 1.07 24.89
N TYR A 522 8.89 0.11 24.01
CA TYR A 522 8.55 0.41 22.62
C TYR A 522 7.03 0.40 22.46
N TYR A 523 6.48 1.59 22.20
CA TYR A 523 5.06 1.76 21.87
C TYR A 523 4.83 1.45 20.38
N LEU A 524 3.82 0.63 20.11
CA LEU A 524 3.41 0.27 18.75
C LEU A 524 2.57 1.39 18.11
N GLN A 525 2.63 1.51 16.79
CA GLN A 525 1.79 2.41 16.00
C GLN A 525 1.31 1.73 14.72
N THR A 526 0.00 1.55 14.60
CA THR A 526 -0.65 0.89 13.47
C THR A 526 -1.74 1.80 12.88
N ILE A 527 -2.31 1.37 11.75
CA ILE A 527 -3.56 1.94 11.22
C ILE A 527 -4.47 0.79 10.81
N ALA A 528 -5.77 1.02 10.86
CA ALA A 528 -6.69 0.39 9.92
C ALA A 528 -6.60 1.12 8.57
N SER A 529 -6.73 0.38 7.46
CA SER A 529 -6.77 0.98 6.13
C SER A 529 -7.96 0.49 5.32
N GLY A 530 -8.68 1.43 4.71
CA GLY A 530 -9.70 1.09 3.71
C GLY A 530 -9.06 0.31 2.57
N GLN A 531 -9.67 -0.79 2.15
CA GLN A 531 -9.08 -1.70 1.14
C GLN A 531 -8.93 -1.09 -0.27
N GLY A 532 -9.47 0.11 -0.52
CA GLY A 532 -9.50 0.80 -1.81
C GLY A 532 -8.13 1.32 -2.29
N ASP A 533 -7.92 1.32 -3.61
CA ASP A 533 -6.69 1.86 -4.22
C ASP A 533 -6.61 3.38 -4.07
N ASN A 534 -7.75 4.05 -3.89
CA ASN A 534 -7.83 5.44 -3.49
C ASN A 534 -7.25 5.66 -2.09
N PHE A 535 -7.50 4.79 -1.10
CA PHE A 535 -6.90 4.91 0.23
C PHE A 535 -5.37 4.85 0.17
N VAL A 536 -4.81 3.98 -0.67
CA VAL A 536 -3.34 3.88 -0.88
C VAL A 536 -2.73 5.23 -1.27
N VAL A 537 -3.41 5.99 -2.13
CA VAL A 537 -3.03 7.35 -2.54
C VAL A 537 -3.37 8.38 -1.45
N ASN A 538 -4.59 8.32 -0.90
CA ASN A 538 -5.15 9.32 0.00
C ASN A 538 -4.50 9.32 1.39
N ALA A 539 -3.90 8.20 1.82
CA ALA A 539 -3.07 8.08 3.01
C ALA A 539 -1.55 8.10 2.70
N ASN A 540 -1.17 8.25 1.42
CA ASN A 540 0.21 8.26 0.93
C ASN A 540 1.07 7.12 1.49
N LEU A 541 0.59 5.87 1.36
CA LEU A 541 1.13 4.74 2.12
C LEU A 541 2.62 4.47 1.89
N ALA A 542 3.15 4.77 0.69
CA ALA A 542 4.57 4.62 0.36
C ALA A 542 5.52 5.40 1.30
N GLU A 543 5.07 6.55 1.83
CA GLU A 543 5.83 7.34 2.82
C GLU A 543 5.36 7.07 4.25
N SER A 544 4.04 7.01 4.48
CA SER A 544 3.44 6.84 5.82
C SER A 544 3.86 5.51 6.49
N VAL A 545 4.09 4.44 5.73
CA VAL A 545 4.52 3.13 6.23
C VAL A 545 5.93 3.12 6.87
N ASN A 546 6.70 4.21 6.75
CA ASN A 546 7.99 4.38 7.43
C ASN A 546 7.85 4.81 8.90
N ALA A 547 6.70 5.38 9.26
CA ALA A 547 6.34 5.72 10.64
C ALA A 547 5.59 4.56 11.35
N LEU A 548 4.80 3.78 10.61
CA LEU A 548 3.98 2.69 11.15
C LEU A 548 4.78 1.41 11.41
N ASP A 549 4.32 0.60 12.36
CA ASP A 549 4.83 -0.75 12.62
C ASP A 549 4.27 -1.76 11.61
N PHE A 550 2.94 -1.78 11.44
CA PHE A 550 2.22 -2.53 10.41
C PHE A 550 0.84 -1.90 10.11
N ILE A 551 0.17 -2.38 9.06
CA ILE A 551 -1.12 -1.89 8.53
C ILE A 551 -2.14 -3.02 8.56
N ASN A 552 -3.31 -2.77 9.13
CA ASN A 552 -4.47 -3.67 9.18
C ASN A 552 -5.43 -3.33 8.02
N ILE A 553 -5.39 -4.06 6.92
CA ILE A 553 -6.25 -3.74 5.76
C ILE A 553 -7.67 -4.30 5.96
N MET A 554 -8.68 -3.44 5.85
CA MET A 554 -10.09 -3.79 6.05
C MET A 554 -10.67 -4.44 4.77
N THR A 555 -10.24 -5.68 4.51
CA THR A 555 -10.66 -6.49 3.34
C THR A 555 -12.00 -7.17 3.54
N TYR A 556 -13.01 -6.38 3.90
CA TYR A 556 -14.42 -6.75 4.06
C TYR A 556 -15.30 -5.56 3.68
N ASP A 557 -16.63 -5.68 3.85
CA ASP A 557 -17.62 -4.66 3.44
C ASP A 557 -17.50 -4.28 1.95
N TYR A 558 -17.12 -5.26 1.10
CA TYR A 558 -17.16 -5.11 -0.35
C TYR A 558 -18.60 -5.00 -0.90
N HIS A 559 -19.54 -5.65 -0.21
CA HIS A 559 -20.95 -5.76 -0.58
C HIS A 559 -21.82 -5.77 0.69
N GLY A 560 -22.90 -4.99 0.72
CA GLY A 560 -23.69 -4.77 1.94
C GLY A 560 -25.03 -4.05 1.72
N SER A 561 -25.56 -3.46 2.79
CA SER A 561 -26.96 -2.97 2.86
C SER A 561 -27.24 -1.71 2.01
N TRP A 562 -26.19 -1.04 1.54
CA TRP A 562 -26.25 0.09 0.58
C TRP A 562 -26.63 -0.35 -0.85
N GLU A 563 -26.67 -1.65 -1.14
CA GLU A 563 -27.10 -2.18 -2.44
C GLU A 563 -28.12 -3.33 -2.34
N THR A 564 -28.79 -3.60 -3.45
CA THR A 564 -29.82 -4.65 -3.55
C THR A 564 -29.30 -5.99 -4.09
N ARG A 565 -28.00 -6.12 -4.40
CA ARG A 565 -27.41 -7.36 -4.93
C ARG A 565 -26.89 -8.26 -3.81
N ALA A 566 -27.30 -9.52 -3.82
CA ALA A 566 -26.75 -10.57 -2.97
C ALA A 566 -25.35 -11.02 -3.45
N ALA A 567 -24.32 -10.27 -3.07
CA ALA A 567 -22.91 -10.58 -3.34
C ALA A 567 -22.14 -10.89 -2.03
N HIS A 568 -20.82 -11.07 -2.09
CA HIS A 568 -20.02 -11.57 -0.95
C HIS A 568 -19.40 -10.45 -0.10
N ASN A 569 -19.51 -10.50 1.23
CA ASN A 569 -18.96 -9.47 2.14
C ASN A 569 -17.42 -9.40 2.08
N SER A 570 -16.74 -10.55 2.03
CA SER A 570 -15.29 -10.68 1.90
C SER A 570 -14.94 -11.91 1.04
N PRO A 571 -15.01 -11.77 -0.30
CA PRO A 571 -14.53 -12.79 -1.23
C PRO A 571 -12.99 -12.77 -1.25
N LEU A 572 -12.35 -13.92 -1.07
CA LEU A 572 -10.89 -14.01 -1.03
C LEU A 572 -10.26 -13.75 -2.41
N TYR A 573 -10.93 -14.25 -3.45
CA TYR A 573 -10.51 -14.16 -4.85
C TYR A 573 -11.69 -13.71 -5.73
N TYR A 574 -11.37 -13.27 -6.96
CA TYR A 574 -12.36 -12.95 -7.99
C TYR A 574 -13.13 -14.21 -8.46
N ASP A 575 -14.44 -14.05 -8.66
CA ASP A 575 -15.32 -15.00 -9.36
C ASP A 575 -15.84 -14.35 -10.65
N GLU A 576 -15.59 -14.98 -11.81
CA GLU A 576 -16.06 -14.52 -13.12
C GLU A 576 -17.60 -14.50 -13.28
N ASN A 577 -18.32 -15.12 -12.33
CA ASN A 577 -19.78 -15.11 -12.27
C ASN A 577 -20.35 -13.92 -11.48
N ASP A 578 -19.52 -13.15 -10.77
CA ASP A 578 -19.95 -11.91 -10.13
C ASP A 578 -20.21 -10.82 -11.19
N PRO A 579 -21.44 -10.30 -11.31
CA PRO A 579 -21.82 -9.36 -12.37
C PRO A 579 -21.51 -7.90 -12.03
N THR A 580 -20.79 -7.61 -10.94
CA THR A 580 -20.43 -6.24 -10.55
C THR A 580 -19.15 -5.76 -11.24
N GLU A 581 -19.15 -4.51 -11.70
CA GLU A 581 -18.08 -3.94 -12.55
C GLU A 581 -16.69 -3.97 -11.89
N LEU A 582 -16.64 -3.94 -10.56
CA LEU A 582 -15.40 -3.93 -9.79
C LEU A 582 -14.99 -5.31 -9.26
N ALA A 583 -15.71 -6.41 -9.52
CA ALA A 583 -15.49 -7.72 -8.88
C ALA A 583 -14.06 -8.27 -9.02
N GLU A 584 -13.37 -8.03 -10.14
CA GLU A 584 -11.97 -8.42 -10.36
C GLU A 584 -11.01 -7.76 -9.34
N ARG A 585 -11.37 -6.58 -8.84
CA ARG A 585 -10.59 -5.74 -7.94
C ARG A 585 -11.14 -5.70 -6.50
N ASN A 586 -12.46 -5.82 -6.32
CA ASN A 586 -13.16 -5.79 -5.04
C ASN A 586 -13.22 -7.18 -4.40
N ASN A 587 -12.03 -7.70 -4.05
CA ASN A 587 -11.82 -8.93 -3.31
C ASN A 587 -10.54 -8.81 -2.48
N VAL A 588 -10.36 -9.67 -1.46
CA VAL A 588 -9.24 -9.62 -0.51
C VAL A 588 -7.89 -9.62 -1.25
N GLN A 589 -7.74 -10.45 -2.29
CA GLN A 589 -6.53 -10.45 -3.12
C GLN A 589 -6.30 -9.09 -3.80
N GLY A 590 -7.33 -8.50 -4.40
CA GLY A 590 -7.26 -7.19 -5.06
C GLY A 590 -6.78 -6.09 -4.12
N GLY A 591 -7.44 -5.92 -2.96
CA GLY A 591 -7.08 -4.90 -1.97
C GLY A 591 -5.66 -5.07 -1.41
N VAL A 592 -5.26 -6.31 -1.11
CA VAL A 592 -3.90 -6.64 -0.63
C VAL A 592 -2.84 -6.40 -1.69
N LEU A 593 -3.08 -6.78 -2.95
CA LEU A 593 -2.15 -6.48 -4.05
C LEU A 593 -2.07 -4.97 -4.32
N GLY A 594 -3.17 -4.23 -4.21
CA GLY A 594 -3.19 -2.77 -4.26
C GLY A 594 -2.26 -2.13 -3.22
N HIS A 595 -2.34 -2.59 -1.96
CA HIS A 595 -1.47 -2.10 -0.88
C HIS A 595 0.03 -2.48 -1.08
N LEU A 596 0.33 -3.70 -1.52
CA LEU A 596 1.70 -4.11 -1.84
C LEU A 596 2.29 -3.31 -3.01
N ASN A 597 1.51 -3.08 -4.07
CA ASN A 597 1.89 -2.22 -5.20
C ASN A 597 2.03 -0.75 -4.78
N GLY A 598 1.27 -0.32 -3.76
CA GLY A 598 1.39 0.97 -3.08
C GLY A 598 2.64 1.16 -2.22
N GLY A 599 3.56 0.20 -2.21
CA GLY A 599 4.83 0.28 -1.49
C GLY A 599 4.81 -0.26 -0.05
N VAL A 600 3.68 -0.80 0.42
CA VAL A 600 3.62 -1.43 1.76
C VAL A 600 4.45 -2.72 1.77
N PRO A 601 5.46 -2.87 2.65
CA PRO A 601 6.23 -4.11 2.75
C PRO A 601 5.35 -5.27 3.22
N ALA A 602 5.47 -6.45 2.60
CA ALA A 602 4.67 -7.63 2.98
C ALA A 602 4.83 -8.02 4.47
N ALA A 603 6.01 -7.81 5.06
CA ALA A 603 6.27 -8.01 6.49
C ALA A 603 5.56 -6.97 7.42
N LYS A 604 4.83 -6.01 6.85
CA LYS A 604 4.04 -4.97 7.53
C LYS A 604 2.55 -4.98 7.15
N LEU A 605 2.07 -5.95 6.37
CA LEU A 605 0.66 -6.00 5.93
C LEU A 605 -0.08 -7.16 6.61
N VAL A 606 -1.21 -6.84 7.26
CA VAL A 606 -2.04 -7.74 8.06
C VAL A 606 -3.45 -7.77 7.46
N VAL A 607 -3.96 -8.94 7.08
CA VAL A 607 -5.22 -9.09 6.33
C VAL A 607 -6.44 -9.07 7.26
N GLY A 608 -7.37 -8.14 7.06
CA GLY A 608 -8.62 -8.04 7.82
C GLY A 608 -9.67 -9.06 7.38
N ILE A 609 -10.38 -9.61 8.37
CA ILE A 609 -11.35 -10.70 8.23
C ILE A 609 -12.64 -10.34 8.98
N PRO A 610 -13.83 -10.48 8.38
CA PRO A 610 -15.07 -10.26 9.10
C PRO A 610 -15.45 -11.51 9.90
N PHE A 611 -15.74 -11.34 11.19
CA PHE A 611 -16.39 -12.34 12.04
C PHE A 611 -17.93 -12.17 12.04
N TYR A 612 -18.45 -11.62 10.93
CA TYR A 612 -19.85 -11.36 10.64
C TYR A 612 -20.15 -11.59 9.15
N GLY A 613 -21.43 -11.70 8.82
CA GLY A 613 -21.96 -11.80 7.47
C GLY A 613 -22.96 -10.69 7.14
N LYS A 614 -23.36 -10.62 5.86
CA LYS A 614 -24.40 -9.71 5.37
C LYS A 614 -25.57 -10.48 4.76
N GLY A 615 -26.80 -9.97 4.84
CA GLY A 615 -28.00 -10.66 4.35
C GLY A 615 -28.99 -9.78 3.56
N TRP A 616 -29.66 -10.40 2.58
CA TRP A 616 -30.64 -9.80 1.67
C TRP A 616 -31.92 -10.64 1.56
N ILE A 617 -33.06 -10.00 1.27
CA ILE A 617 -34.39 -10.61 1.23
C ILE A 617 -35.13 -10.43 -0.10
N SER A 618 -36.04 -11.35 -0.39
CA SER A 618 -36.76 -11.47 -1.67
C SER A 618 -35.81 -11.70 -2.85
N CYS A 619 -34.72 -12.42 -2.60
CA CYS A 619 -33.76 -12.84 -3.62
C CYS A 619 -34.36 -13.95 -4.51
N PRO A 620 -34.32 -13.83 -5.84
CA PRO A 620 -34.69 -14.91 -6.76
C PRO A 620 -33.97 -16.24 -6.44
N PRO A 621 -34.61 -17.41 -6.68
CA PRO A 621 -34.03 -18.71 -6.37
C PRO A 621 -32.99 -19.20 -7.39
N ASP A 622 -32.81 -18.50 -8.51
CA ASP A 622 -31.76 -18.81 -9.48
C ASP A 622 -30.37 -18.58 -8.85
N GLY A 623 -29.46 -19.55 -9.03
CA GLY A 623 -28.14 -19.54 -8.37
C GLY A 623 -28.23 -19.54 -6.84
N GLU A 624 -29.32 -20.08 -6.27
CA GLU A 624 -29.52 -20.13 -4.82
C GLU A 624 -29.40 -18.74 -4.16
N GLY A 625 -29.98 -17.72 -4.80
CA GLY A 625 -29.94 -16.32 -4.36
C GLY A 625 -28.62 -15.60 -4.64
N GLN A 626 -27.55 -16.33 -4.97
CA GLN A 626 -26.23 -15.77 -5.23
C GLN A 626 -26.22 -14.88 -6.47
N TYR A 627 -25.60 -13.70 -6.34
CA TYR A 627 -25.49 -12.63 -7.33
C TYR A 627 -26.81 -12.07 -7.86
N GLN A 628 -27.96 -12.49 -7.30
CA GLN A 628 -29.27 -12.01 -7.72
C GLN A 628 -29.53 -10.58 -7.24
N VAL A 629 -30.40 -9.87 -7.96
CA VAL A 629 -30.97 -8.61 -7.49
C VAL A 629 -32.17 -8.92 -6.61
N CYS A 630 -32.01 -8.68 -5.31
CA CYS A 630 -33.01 -8.86 -4.28
C CYS A 630 -33.83 -7.56 -4.12
N THR A 631 -34.72 -7.48 -3.12
CA THR A 631 -35.47 -6.23 -2.86
C THR A 631 -34.69 -5.26 -1.96
N SER A 632 -34.02 -5.78 -0.93
CA SER A 632 -33.24 -5.02 0.05
C SER A 632 -32.31 -5.94 0.84
N ALA A 633 -31.50 -5.37 1.72
CA ALA A 633 -30.98 -6.10 2.88
C ALA A 633 -32.13 -6.72 3.71
N THR A 634 -31.85 -7.72 4.56
CA THR A 634 -32.85 -8.26 5.49
C THR A 634 -33.27 -7.18 6.52
N PRO A 635 -34.58 -7.00 6.80
CA PRO A 635 -35.06 -6.12 7.87
C PRO A 635 -34.91 -6.78 9.26
N PHE A 636 -33.80 -7.50 9.44
CA PHE A 636 -33.38 -8.20 10.65
C PHE A 636 -31.90 -8.57 10.52
N GLY A 637 -31.27 -8.87 11.65
CA GLY A 637 -29.90 -9.37 11.81
C GLY A 637 -29.67 -9.79 13.26
N THR A 638 -28.41 -9.99 13.68
CA THR A 638 -28.10 -10.32 15.08
C THR A 638 -28.22 -9.09 15.99
N TRP A 639 -27.66 -7.96 15.54
CA TRP A 639 -27.72 -6.67 16.24
C TRP A 639 -28.26 -5.54 15.35
N GLU A 640 -28.13 -5.67 14.02
CA GLU A 640 -28.42 -4.61 13.04
C GLU A 640 -29.04 -5.22 11.78
N ASN A 641 -29.97 -4.51 11.13
CA ASN A 641 -30.63 -4.99 9.91
C ASN A 641 -29.62 -5.26 8.78
N GLY A 642 -29.60 -6.50 8.28
CA GLY A 642 -28.70 -6.94 7.22
C GLY A 642 -27.33 -7.41 7.70
N SER A 643 -27.02 -7.41 9.00
CA SER A 643 -25.72 -7.80 9.57
C SER A 643 -25.88 -8.94 10.60
N PHE A 644 -25.03 -9.97 10.51
CA PHE A 644 -25.17 -11.18 11.33
C PHE A 644 -23.82 -11.62 11.91
N ASP A 645 -23.74 -11.81 13.23
CA ASP A 645 -22.54 -12.38 13.86
C ASP A 645 -22.27 -13.80 13.32
N PHE A 646 -21.00 -14.17 13.13
CA PHE A 646 -20.65 -15.53 12.70
C PHE A 646 -21.25 -16.60 13.64
N ALA A 647 -21.21 -16.36 14.95
CA ALA A 647 -21.76 -17.29 15.93
C ALA A 647 -23.29 -17.40 15.87
N ASP A 648 -24.01 -16.38 15.40
CA ASP A 648 -25.46 -16.47 15.15
C ASP A 648 -25.72 -17.31 13.88
N LEU A 649 -25.01 -17.01 12.79
CA LEU A 649 -25.06 -17.78 11.55
C LEU A 649 -24.75 -19.26 11.78
N GLU A 650 -23.70 -19.58 12.54
CA GLU A 650 -23.29 -20.95 12.87
C GLU A 650 -24.33 -21.68 13.75
N ASN A 651 -24.84 -21.04 14.80
CA ASN A 651 -25.68 -21.72 15.80
C ASN A 651 -27.18 -21.73 15.44
N ASN A 652 -27.68 -20.78 14.65
CA ASN A 652 -29.12 -20.62 14.41
C ASN A 652 -29.54 -20.73 12.92
N TYR A 653 -28.65 -20.48 11.96
CA TYR A 653 -29.01 -20.45 10.52
C TYR A 653 -28.36 -21.57 9.70
N ALA A 654 -27.10 -21.91 9.92
CA ALA A 654 -26.38 -22.89 9.09
C ALA A 654 -27.04 -24.28 9.14
N ASP A 655 -27.54 -24.73 7.98
CA ASP A 655 -28.33 -25.96 7.80
C ASP A 655 -29.56 -26.09 8.75
N GLN A 656 -30.16 -24.95 9.13
CA GLN A 656 -31.29 -24.85 10.07
C GLN A 656 -32.45 -24.01 9.51
N ASP A 657 -33.66 -24.28 10.01
CA ASP A 657 -34.91 -23.57 9.68
C ASP A 657 -35.14 -23.23 8.18
N GLY A 658 -34.79 -24.18 7.31
CA GLY A 658 -34.92 -24.11 5.86
C GLY A 658 -33.79 -23.39 5.11
N TYR A 659 -32.82 -22.81 5.84
CA TYR A 659 -31.55 -22.36 5.26
C TYR A 659 -30.66 -23.59 5.00
N VAL A 660 -29.89 -23.53 3.91
CA VAL A 660 -28.90 -24.54 3.52
C VAL A 660 -27.56 -23.84 3.31
N ARG A 661 -26.46 -24.44 3.77
CA ARG A 661 -25.10 -23.91 3.55
C ARG A 661 -24.56 -24.29 2.18
N TYR A 662 -24.15 -23.27 1.44
CA TYR A 662 -23.46 -23.33 0.16
C TYR A 662 -22.03 -22.80 0.27
N TRP A 663 -21.27 -22.93 -0.82
CA TRP A 663 -19.86 -22.57 -0.89
C TRP A 663 -19.50 -22.13 -2.30
N ASN A 664 -18.97 -20.92 -2.45
CA ASN A 664 -18.42 -20.47 -3.72
C ASN A 664 -16.97 -20.96 -3.84
N GLU A 665 -16.70 -21.83 -4.81
CA GLU A 665 -15.35 -22.36 -5.03
C GLU A 665 -14.38 -21.36 -5.68
N ALA A 666 -14.85 -20.36 -6.42
CA ALA A 666 -13.97 -19.33 -6.97
C ALA A 666 -13.56 -18.33 -5.87
N SER A 667 -14.53 -17.71 -5.20
CA SER A 667 -14.28 -16.67 -4.20
C SER A 667 -13.86 -17.18 -2.81
N LYS A 668 -14.01 -18.49 -2.53
CA LYS A 668 -13.76 -19.14 -1.23
C LYS A 668 -14.59 -18.56 -0.06
N ALA A 669 -15.78 -18.05 -0.38
CA ALA A 669 -16.77 -17.56 0.58
C ALA A 669 -17.88 -18.61 0.85
N ALA A 670 -18.37 -18.64 2.09
CA ALA A 670 -19.56 -19.39 2.46
C ALA A 670 -20.82 -18.51 2.28
N TYR A 671 -21.95 -19.15 1.99
CA TYR A 671 -23.24 -18.46 2.04
C TYR A 671 -24.36 -19.41 2.45
N LEU A 672 -25.44 -18.86 2.98
CA LEU A 672 -26.69 -19.55 3.26
C LEU A 672 -27.76 -19.06 2.30
N TYR A 673 -28.64 -19.95 1.85
CA TYR A 673 -29.87 -19.56 1.17
C TYR A 673 -31.07 -20.34 1.70
N ASN A 674 -32.20 -19.66 1.85
CA ASN A 674 -33.49 -20.24 2.19
C ASN A 674 -34.49 -20.03 1.04
N PRO A 675 -34.87 -21.09 0.29
CA PRO A 675 -35.72 -20.95 -0.90
C PRO A 675 -37.20 -20.67 -0.60
N GLU A 676 -37.67 -20.87 0.64
CA GLU A 676 -39.03 -20.55 1.05
C GLU A 676 -39.15 -19.10 1.53
N LYS A 677 -38.14 -18.61 2.26
CA LYS A 677 -38.06 -17.21 2.74
C LYS A 677 -37.46 -16.25 1.71
N GLN A 678 -36.81 -16.77 0.66
CA GLN A 678 -36.05 -16.01 -0.34
C GLN A 678 -34.96 -15.11 0.29
N VAL A 679 -34.25 -15.63 1.29
CA VAL A 679 -33.19 -14.92 2.02
C VAL A 679 -31.83 -15.53 1.68
N PHE A 680 -30.89 -14.68 1.27
CA PHE A 680 -29.47 -15.00 1.06
C PHE A 680 -28.63 -14.34 2.16
N MET A 681 -27.61 -15.05 2.67
CA MET A 681 -26.65 -14.52 3.65
C MET A 681 -25.23 -14.94 3.29
N THR A 682 -24.29 -14.00 3.15
CA THR A 682 -22.87 -14.29 2.88
C THR A 682 -22.02 -14.15 4.13
N TYR A 683 -21.00 -15.00 4.29
CA TYR A 683 -20.09 -14.96 5.44
C TYR A 683 -18.78 -15.69 5.16
N ASN A 684 -17.78 -15.51 6.02
CA ASN A 684 -16.60 -16.37 6.05
C ASN A 684 -16.75 -17.41 7.14
N ASP A 685 -16.33 -18.65 6.87
CA ASP A 685 -16.39 -19.74 7.83
C ASP A 685 -15.03 -20.41 8.03
N LYS A 686 -15.03 -21.53 8.78
CA LYS A 686 -13.84 -22.34 9.03
C LYS A 686 -13.05 -22.71 7.77
N ALA A 687 -13.73 -23.00 6.65
CA ALA A 687 -13.05 -23.29 5.39
C ALA A 687 -12.44 -22.03 4.78
N SER A 688 -13.13 -20.87 4.83
CA SER A 688 -12.53 -19.59 4.44
C SER A 688 -11.27 -19.27 5.26
N MET A 689 -11.26 -19.51 6.57
CA MET A 689 -10.09 -19.27 7.43
C MET A 689 -8.85 -20.05 6.97
N MET A 690 -9.00 -21.33 6.59
CA MET A 690 -7.88 -22.13 6.04
C MET A 690 -7.34 -21.54 4.73
N TYR A 691 -8.22 -21.07 3.83
CA TYR A 691 -7.82 -20.42 2.59
C TYR A 691 -7.16 -19.05 2.82
N ILE A 692 -7.63 -18.25 3.78
CA ILE A 692 -7.01 -16.97 4.16
C ILE A 692 -5.63 -17.21 4.80
N ALA A 693 -5.48 -18.21 5.66
CA ALA A 693 -4.18 -18.59 6.23
C ALA A 693 -3.20 -19.12 5.15
N SER A 694 -3.70 -19.84 4.14
CA SER A 694 -2.92 -20.21 2.94
C SER A 694 -2.49 -18.97 2.15
N PHE A 695 -3.40 -18.02 1.90
CA PHE A 695 -3.15 -16.79 1.17
C PHE A 695 -2.07 -15.92 1.85
N VAL A 696 -2.18 -15.70 3.18
CA VAL A 696 -1.19 -15.00 4.02
C VAL A 696 0.21 -15.64 3.90
N LYS A 697 0.30 -16.97 3.96
CA LYS A 697 1.57 -17.70 3.76
C LYS A 697 2.10 -17.61 2.31
N SER A 698 1.22 -17.46 1.34
CA SER A 698 1.55 -17.46 -0.10
C SER A 698 2.06 -16.10 -0.58
N LEU A 699 1.49 -15.00 -0.07
CA LEU A 699 1.99 -13.64 -0.31
C LEU A 699 3.02 -13.18 0.74
N ASN A 700 3.40 -14.07 1.67
CA ASN A 700 4.42 -13.81 2.69
C ASN A 700 4.08 -12.59 3.57
N LEU A 701 2.82 -12.51 4.03
CA LEU A 701 2.27 -11.40 4.80
C LEU A 701 2.56 -11.54 6.31
N ALA A 702 2.32 -10.47 7.07
CA ALA A 702 2.60 -10.43 8.51
C ALA A 702 1.58 -11.19 9.37
N GLY A 703 0.37 -11.42 8.86
CA GLY A 703 -0.68 -12.14 9.59
C GLY A 703 -2.10 -11.69 9.25
N VAL A 704 -2.99 -11.77 10.23
CA VAL A 704 -4.44 -11.49 10.10
C VAL A 704 -4.96 -10.61 11.23
N MET A 705 -6.04 -9.89 10.93
CA MET A 705 -6.83 -9.06 11.84
C MET A 705 -8.31 -9.49 11.72
N SER A 706 -9.10 -9.43 12.79
CA SER A 706 -10.55 -9.65 12.71
C SER A 706 -11.41 -8.58 13.37
N TRP A 707 -12.52 -8.24 12.68
CA TRP A 707 -13.60 -7.37 13.15
C TRP A 707 -14.90 -8.19 13.28
N GLU A 708 -15.56 -8.29 14.43
CA GLU A 708 -15.09 -8.04 15.80
C GLU A 708 -15.09 -9.34 16.61
N ILE A 709 -14.34 -9.41 17.72
CA ILE A 709 -14.16 -10.66 18.47
C ILE A 709 -15.47 -11.22 19.02
N SER A 710 -16.46 -10.37 19.35
CA SER A 710 -17.77 -10.82 19.82
C SER A 710 -18.59 -11.55 18.75
N GLY A 711 -18.22 -11.43 17.46
CA GLY A 711 -18.88 -12.17 16.37
C GLY A 711 -18.55 -13.67 16.37
N ASP A 712 -17.39 -14.07 16.90
CA ASP A 712 -16.93 -15.47 16.97
C ASP A 712 -17.01 -16.02 18.42
N ARG A 713 -18.18 -15.89 19.06
CA ARG A 713 -18.43 -16.39 20.44
C ARG A 713 -18.15 -17.88 20.61
N SER A 714 -18.38 -18.67 19.56
CA SER A 714 -18.03 -20.10 19.48
C SER A 714 -16.52 -20.37 19.48
N ARG A 715 -15.72 -19.35 19.14
CA ARG A 715 -14.28 -19.41 18.86
C ARG A 715 -13.92 -20.31 17.67
N THR A 716 -14.82 -20.51 16.71
CA THR A 716 -14.59 -21.37 15.55
C THR A 716 -13.57 -20.75 14.60
N LEU A 717 -13.71 -19.46 14.27
CA LEU A 717 -12.84 -18.78 13.30
C LEU A 717 -11.46 -18.47 13.91
N SER A 718 -11.46 -17.93 15.12
CA SER A 718 -10.26 -17.59 15.91
C SER A 718 -9.42 -18.83 16.26
N THR A 719 -10.04 -19.96 16.63
CA THR A 719 -9.31 -21.23 16.81
C THR A 719 -8.68 -21.73 15.52
N GLU A 720 -9.35 -21.56 14.39
CA GLU A 720 -8.88 -22.02 13.08
C GLU A 720 -7.66 -21.22 12.60
N LEU A 721 -7.75 -19.89 12.64
CA LEU A 721 -6.64 -18.99 12.37
C LEU A 721 -5.47 -19.27 13.33
N ALA A 722 -5.75 -19.47 14.62
CA ALA A 722 -4.73 -19.78 15.63
C ALA A 722 -4.11 -21.18 15.52
N ARG A 723 -4.70 -22.11 14.76
CA ARG A 723 -4.05 -23.38 14.39
C ARG A 723 -3.13 -23.19 13.19
N ASP A 724 -3.63 -22.55 12.13
CA ASP A 724 -2.93 -22.47 10.85
C ASP A 724 -1.89 -21.34 10.78
N LEU A 725 -2.01 -20.29 11.60
CA LEU A 725 -1.01 -19.22 11.74
C LEU A 725 -0.32 -19.31 13.11
N PRO A 726 0.76 -20.12 13.22
CA PRO A 726 1.56 -20.18 14.44
C PRO A 726 2.20 -18.82 14.80
N ARG A 727 2.29 -18.57 16.09
CA ARG A 727 2.61 -17.27 16.70
C ARG A 727 3.60 -17.45 17.84
N TYR A 728 4.19 -16.34 18.30
CA TYR A 728 5.08 -16.30 19.45
C TYR A 728 6.33 -17.22 19.41
N GLY A 729 6.73 -17.68 18.21
CA GLY A 729 7.83 -18.61 17.97
C GLY A 729 7.44 -20.09 18.13
N GLU A 730 6.19 -20.38 18.49
CA GLU A 730 5.70 -21.71 18.84
C GLU A 730 5.22 -22.45 17.58
N ALA A 731 5.76 -23.65 17.33
CA ALA A 731 5.41 -24.43 16.15
C ALA A 731 3.94 -24.87 16.17
N GLY A 732 3.22 -24.61 15.07
CA GLY A 732 1.82 -25.02 14.90
C GLY A 732 1.65 -26.49 14.55
N GLU A 733 0.41 -26.90 14.26
CA GLU A 733 0.19 -28.24 13.72
C GLU A 733 0.78 -28.38 12.30
N PRO A 734 1.32 -29.54 11.91
CA PRO A 734 1.86 -29.74 10.56
C PRO A 734 0.79 -29.63 9.47
N GLY A 735 0.70 -28.45 8.85
CA GLY A 735 -0.13 -28.21 7.67
C GLY A 735 0.44 -28.85 6.39
N LEU A 736 -0.35 -28.78 5.31
CA LEU A 736 0.09 -29.26 3.99
C LEU A 736 1.24 -28.40 3.44
N ALA A 737 2.27 -29.04 2.92
CA ALA A 737 3.35 -28.37 2.20
C ALA A 737 2.87 -27.82 0.84
N ALA A 738 3.45 -26.71 0.38
CA ALA A 738 3.17 -26.18 -0.95
C ALA A 738 3.56 -27.18 -2.06
N PRO A 739 2.78 -27.30 -3.15
CA PRO A 739 3.12 -28.15 -4.30
C PRO A 739 4.47 -27.77 -4.92
N ALA A 740 5.40 -28.73 -4.91
CA ALA A 740 6.75 -28.54 -5.45
C ALA A 740 6.85 -28.92 -6.93
N GLN A 741 7.86 -28.39 -7.62
CA GLN A 741 8.22 -28.73 -9.00
C GLN A 741 7.07 -28.56 -10.01
N LEU A 742 6.21 -27.55 -9.84
CA LEU A 742 5.21 -27.17 -10.84
C LEU A 742 5.89 -26.92 -12.19
N ARG A 743 5.43 -27.63 -13.23
CA ARG A 743 6.08 -27.70 -14.55
C ARG A 743 5.09 -27.93 -15.67
N ALA A 744 5.31 -27.27 -16.81
CA ALA A 744 4.66 -27.64 -18.07
C ALA A 744 5.25 -28.97 -18.60
N THR A 745 4.39 -29.95 -18.83
CA THR A 745 4.75 -31.25 -19.44
C THR A 745 4.47 -31.30 -20.94
N GLY A 746 3.68 -30.35 -21.45
CA GLY A 746 3.46 -30.10 -22.87
C GLY A 746 2.64 -28.84 -23.08
N LYS A 747 2.73 -28.24 -24.27
CA LYS A 747 1.87 -27.11 -24.66
C LYS A 747 1.50 -27.14 -26.13
N SER A 748 0.32 -26.63 -26.43
CA SER A 748 -0.24 -26.45 -27.76
C SER A 748 -0.64 -24.99 -27.97
N ALA A 749 -1.26 -24.68 -29.10
CA ALA A 749 -1.80 -23.37 -29.38
C ALA A 749 -3.01 -22.96 -28.53
N LYS A 750 -3.66 -23.94 -27.88
CA LYS A 750 -4.87 -23.72 -27.07
C LYS A 750 -4.84 -24.48 -25.75
N SER A 751 -3.69 -25.02 -25.35
CA SER A 751 -3.62 -25.84 -24.15
C SER A 751 -2.23 -25.93 -23.53
N ILE A 752 -2.18 -26.14 -22.23
CA ILE A 752 -0.98 -26.37 -21.43
C ILE A 752 -1.25 -27.57 -20.52
N ALA A 753 -0.44 -28.62 -20.67
CA ALA A 753 -0.44 -29.77 -19.77
C ALA A 753 0.54 -29.52 -18.62
N LEU A 754 0.08 -29.68 -17.40
CA LEU A 754 0.79 -29.36 -16.15
C LEU A 754 1.09 -30.63 -15.36
N ALA A 755 2.17 -30.61 -14.60
CA ALA A 755 2.42 -31.56 -13.51
C ALA A 755 3.12 -30.87 -12.34
N TRP A 756 3.04 -31.50 -11.17
CA TRP A 756 3.75 -31.13 -9.95
C TRP A 756 4.04 -32.41 -9.15
N ASP A 757 4.76 -32.29 -8.05
CA ASP A 757 5.06 -33.42 -7.17
C ASP A 757 4.01 -33.59 -6.08
N ALA A 758 3.80 -34.83 -5.63
CA ALA A 758 2.74 -35.17 -4.68
C ALA A 758 3.02 -34.58 -3.29
N VAL A 759 2.06 -33.81 -2.76
CA VAL A 759 2.05 -33.35 -1.37
C VAL A 759 1.52 -34.47 -0.47
N ALA A 760 2.20 -34.71 0.66
CA ALA A 760 1.77 -35.70 1.65
C ALA A 760 0.43 -35.29 2.29
N ASP A 761 -0.43 -36.27 2.56
CA ASP A 761 -1.77 -36.13 3.16
C ASP A 761 -2.76 -35.20 2.42
N ALA A 762 -2.41 -34.69 1.24
CA ALA A 762 -3.33 -34.01 0.33
C ALA A 762 -4.23 -35.03 -0.40
N THR A 763 -5.52 -34.70 -0.53
CA THR A 763 -6.51 -35.50 -1.27
C THR A 763 -6.79 -34.94 -2.66
N GLY A 764 -6.47 -33.67 -2.89
CA GLY A 764 -6.60 -32.99 -4.18
C GLY A 764 -5.79 -31.70 -4.24
N TYR A 765 -5.93 -31.00 -5.36
CA TYR A 765 -5.21 -29.78 -5.71
C TYR A 765 -6.13 -28.82 -6.45
N GLU A 766 -5.86 -27.52 -6.32
CA GLU A 766 -6.54 -26.47 -7.06
C GLU A 766 -5.56 -25.72 -7.95
N VAL A 767 -5.94 -25.50 -9.20
CA VAL A 767 -5.09 -24.86 -10.22
C VAL A 767 -5.62 -23.45 -10.49
N PHE A 768 -4.80 -22.44 -10.22
CA PHE A 768 -5.11 -21.04 -10.45
C PHE A 768 -4.32 -20.53 -11.66
N VAL A 769 -4.97 -19.71 -12.49
CA VAL A 769 -4.43 -19.14 -13.73
C VAL A 769 -4.70 -17.65 -13.75
N ASN A 770 -3.64 -16.84 -13.86
CA ASN A 770 -3.67 -15.38 -13.77
C ASN A 770 -4.35 -14.82 -12.50
N GLY A 771 -4.43 -15.64 -11.43
CA GLY A 771 -5.11 -15.30 -10.17
C GLY A 771 -6.51 -15.90 -10.01
N VAL A 772 -7.15 -16.38 -11.09
CA VAL A 772 -8.51 -16.96 -11.06
C VAL A 772 -8.44 -18.48 -10.95
N LEU A 773 -9.40 -19.12 -10.25
CA LEU A 773 -9.49 -20.58 -10.17
C LEU A 773 -9.86 -21.18 -11.54
N ALA A 774 -8.99 -22.02 -12.09
CA ALA A 774 -9.21 -22.73 -13.36
C ALA A 774 -9.68 -24.18 -13.18
N GLY A 775 -9.70 -24.72 -11.96
CA GLY A 775 -10.28 -26.02 -11.64
C GLY A 775 -9.60 -26.80 -10.52
N GLN A 776 -10.17 -27.98 -10.21
CA GLN A 776 -9.75 -28.87 -9.13
C GLN A 776 -9.40 -30.27 -9.67
N THR A 777 -8.43 -30.95 -9.06
CA THR A 777 -8.00 -32.31 -9.47
C THR A 777 -7.46 -33.14 -8.31
N ASN A 778 -7.72 -34.45 -8.34
CA ASN A 778 -7.14 -35.42 -7.41
C ASN A 778 -5.87 -36.09 -7.97
N GLU A 779 -5.41 -35.70 -9.17
CA GLU A 779 -4.15 -36.14 -9.77
C GLU A 779 -3.10 -35.02 -9.70
N THR A 780 -1.80 -35.37 -9.65
CA THR A 780 -0.70 -34.38 -9.59
C THR A 780 -0.34 -33.76 -10.96
N LYS A 781 -1.39 -33.49 -11.76
CA LYS A 781 -1.33 -33.00 -13.14
C LYS A 781 -2.69 -32.42 -13.53
N TRP A 782 -2.68 -31.53 -14.52
CA TRP A 782 -3.87 -30.89 -15.07
C TRP A 782 -3.68 -30.60 -16.56
N ALA A 783 -4.77 -30.31 -17.27
CA ALA A 783 -4.72 -29.77 -18.61
C ALA A 783 -5.58 -28.51 -18.65
N LEU A 784 -4.94 -27.37 -18.92
CA LEU A 784 -5.63 -26.16 -19.32
C LEU A 784 -5.91 -26.27 -20.82
N ASP A 785 -7.16 -26.08 -21.24
CA ASP A 785 -7.60 -26.11 -22.64
C ASP A 785 -8.29 -24.78 -23.01
N ALA A 786 -8.73 -24.65 -24.27
CA ALA A 786 -9.39 -23.46 -24.85
C ALA A 786 -8.60 -22.13 -24.83
N LEU A 787 -7.33 -22.15 -24.41
CA LEU A 787 -6.48 -20.97 -24.24
C LEU A 787 -6.25 -20.18 -25.55
N THR A 788 -5.87 -18.91 -25.40
CA THR A 788 -5.41 -18.04 -26.49
C THR A 788 -4.00 -18.43 -26.91
N ALA A 789 -3.69 -18.37 -28.20
CA ALA A 789 -2.38 -18.72 -28.75
C ALA A 789 -1.36 -17.59 -28.58
N ASN A 790 -0.09 -17.93 -28.33
CA ASN A 790 0.98 -16.96 -28.03
C ASN A 790 0.63 -16.01 -26.87
N THR A 791 0.01 -16.53 -25.82
CA THR A 791 -0.41 -15.79 -24.62
C THR A 791 0.28 -16.39 -23.40
N ALA A 792 0.86 -15.54 -22.56
CA ALA A 792 1.47 -15.93 -21.30
C ALA A 792 0.39 -16.14 -20.23
N TYR A 793 0.47 -17.28 -19.53
CA TYR A 793 -0.39 -17.61 -18.41
C TYR A 793 0.47 -17.82 -17.16
N ARG A 794 0.15 -17.12 -16.07
CA ARG A 794 0.77 -17.29 -14.77
C ARG A 794 0.01 -18.35 -14.00
N ILE A 795 0.69 -19.39 -13.52
CA ILE A 795 0.05 -20.60 -13.01
C ILE A 795 0.56 -20.87 -11.59
N LYS A 796 -0.37 -21.08 -10.66
CA LYS A 796 -0.12 -21.50 -9.28
C LYS A 796 -0.97 -22.72 -8.95
N VAL A 797 -0.48 -23.57 -8.07
CA VAL A 797 -1.22 -24.74 -7.57
C VAL A 797 -1.13 -24.78 -6.06
N LEU A 798 -2.25 -25.00 -5.37
CA LEU A 798 -2.26 -25.34 -3.94
C LEU A 798 -2.77 -26.78 -3.74
N ALA A 799 -2.43 -27.39 -2.61
CA ALA A 799 -2.88 -28.71 -2.19
C ALA A 799 -3.96 -28.58 -1.12
N VAL A 800 -4.94 -29.49 -1.16
CA VAL A 800 -6.10 -29.51 -0.28
C VAL A 800 -6.28 -30.91 0.30
N ARG A 801 -6.59 -30.98 1.60
CA ARG A 801 -7.15 -32.17 2.24
C ARG A 801 -8.64 -31.92 2.45
N ARG A 802 -9.49 -32.77 1.87
CA ARG A 802 -10.95 -32.66 1.88
C ARG A 802 -11.56 -34.03 2.16
N THR A 803 -12.47 -34.11 3.12
CA THR A 803 -13.26 -35.31 3.43
C THR A 803 -14.72 -35.09 3.03
N GLU A 804 -15.17 -35.88 2.04
CA GLU A 804 -16.44 -35.68 1.34
C GLU A 804 -16.54 -34.26 0.74
N THR A 805 -17.23 -33.32 1.41
CA THR A 805 -17.32 -31.91 1.02
C THR A 805 -16.46 -30.97 1.89
N THR A 806 -16.08 -31.41 3.10
CA THR A 806 -15.44 -30.60 4.15
C THR A 806 -13.94 -30.40 3.87
N ILE A 807 -13.45 -29.16 3.87
CA ILE A 807 -12.01 -28.87 3.86
C ILE A 807 -11.42 -29.17 5.25
N GLU A 808 -10.24 -29.78 5.31
CA GLU A 808 -9.51 -30.11 6.54
C GLU A 808 -8.11 -29.51 6.63
N ALA A 809 -7.54 -29.07 5.51
CA ALA A 809 -6.30 -28.28 5.42
C ALA A 809 -6.12 -27.74 4.00
N VAL A 810 -5.45 -26.58 3.89
CA VAL A 810 -5.04 -25.95 2.63
C VAL A 810 -3.55 -25.61 2.72
N SER A 811 -2.74 -25.97 1.71
CA SER A 811 -1.34 -25.57 1.65
C SER A 811 -1.19 -24.11 1.19
N PRO A 812 -0.05 -23.45 1.42
CA PRO A 812 0.34 -22.30 0.60
C PRO A 812 0.40 -22.70 -0.89
N PHE A 813 0.29 -21.71 -1.78
CA PHE A 813 0.55 -21.91 -3.21
C PHE A 813 1.97 -22.39 -3.48
N SER A 814 2.14 -23.11 -4.59
CA SER A 814 3.43 -23.30 -5.25
C SER A 814 4.09 -21.96 -5.61
N GLU A 815 5.38 -22.02 -5.92
CA GLU A 815 6.03 -20.99 -6.73
C GLU A 815 5.22 -20.73 -8.01
N GLU A 816 5.22 -19.49 -8.50
CA GLU A 816 4.50 -19.10 -9.71
C GLU A 816 5.26 -19.59 -10.96
N MET A 817 4.56 -20.23 -11.89
CA MET A 817 5.10 -20.63 -13.18
C MET A 817 4.43 -19.83 -14.31
N SER A 818 5.20 -19.02 -15.02
CA SER A 818 4.76 -18.44 -16.30
C SER A 818 4.87 -19.49 -17.42
N VAL A 819 3.86 -19.61 -18.28
CA VAL A 819 3.91 -20.44 -19.48
C VAL A 819 3.17 -19.77 -20.65
N THR A 820 3.91 -19.40 -21.69
CA THR A 820 3.34 -18.94 -22.96
C THR A 820 2.85 -20.11 -23.81
N THR A 821 1.59 -20.09 -24.25
CA THR A 821 1.03 -21.07 -25.21
C THR A 821 1.74 -21.02 -26.56
N SER A 822 1.69 -22.13 -27.31
CA SER A 822 2.27 -22.17 -28.66
C SER A 822 1.48 -21.27 -29.63
N ARG A 823 2.02 -21.05 -30.83
CA ARG A 823 1.33 -20.34 -31.93
C ARG A 823 0.32 -21.27 -32.63
N ALA A 824 -0.79 -20.70 -33.12
CA ALA A 824 -1.85 -21.45 -33.80
C ALA A 824 -1.34 -22.20 -35.06
N PRO A 825 -1.70 -23.50 -35.26
CA PRO A 825 -1.32 -24.22 -36.47
C PRO A 825 -2.04 -23.65 -37.69
N SER A 826 -1.28 -23.15 -38.66
CA SER A 826 -1.81 -22.59 -39.91
C SER A 826 -2.48 -23.67 -40.76
N THR A 827 -3.79 -23.55 -40.99
CA THR A 827 -4.59 -24.53 -41.74
C THR A 827 -4.41 -24.43 -43.25
N SER A 828 -3.27 -24.92 -43.74
CA SER A 828 -3.05 -25.21 -45.16
C SER A 828 -2.48 -26.63 -45.30
N THR A 829 -3.29 -27.58 -45.77
CA THR A 829 -2.87 -28.99 -45.96
C THR A 829 -2.33 -29.18 -47.38
N PRO A 830 -1.03 -29.45 -47.60
CA PRO A 830 -0.49 -29.73 -48.92
C PRO A 830 -0.82 -31.17 -49.36
N PRO A 831 -0.80 -31.48 -50.68
CA PRO A 831 -0.84 -32.84 -51.16
C PRO A 831 0.39 -33.66 -50.71
N ALA A 832 0.25 -34.99 -50.68
CA ALA A 832 1.36 -35.87 -50.34
C ALA A 832 2.46 -35.85 -51.41
N GLY A 833 3.72 -35.59 -51.01
CA GLY A 833 4.91 -35.87 -51.83
C GLY A 833 5.85 -34.70 -52.16
N THR A 834 6.10 -33.78 -51.24
CA THR A 834 7.15 -32.74 -51.39
C THR A 834 7.95 -32.53 -50.09
N ALA A 835 9.06 -31.78 -50.19
CA ALA A 835 9.98 -31.46 -49.10
C ALA A 835 9.30 -30.71 -47.92
N PRO A 836 9.86 -30.74 -46.70
CA PRO A 836 9.28 -30.04 -45.53
C PRO A 836 9.08 -28.55 -45.81
N GLN A 837 7.85 -28.09 -45.59
CA GLN A 837 7.44 -26.71 -45.81
C GLN A 837 7.98 -25.80 -44.67
N PRO A 838 8.38 -24.54 -44.96
CA PRO A 838 8.80 -23.58 -43.95
C PRO A 838 7.73 -23.31 -42.87
N ALA A 839 8.16 -22.82 -41.71
CA ALA A 839 7.26 -22.44 -40.62
C ALA A 839 6.34 -21.26 -41.01
N ALA A 840 5.22 -21.08 -40.31
CA ALA A 840 4.31 -19.97 -40.56
C ALA A 840 5.05 -18.61 -40.45
N GLY A 841 4.88 -17.75 -41.47
CA GLY A 841 5.59 -16.48 -41.59
C GLY A 841 7.08 -16.59 -41.99
N GLN A 842 7.61 -17.79 -42.24
CA GLN A 842 9.00 -17.95 -42.70
C GLN A 842 9.11 -17.68 -44.21
N LEU A 843 10.00 -16.76 -44.59
CA LEU A 843 10.30 -16.46 -45.99
C LEU A 843 11.37 -17.43 -46.52
N GLU A 844 11.16 -17.93 -47.74
CA GLU A 844 12.13 -18.80 -48.40
C GLU A 844 13.39 -18.03 -48.81
N THR A 845 14.56 -18.65 -48.65
CA THR A 845 15.85 -18.11 -49.13
C THR A 845 16.58 -19.12 -50.00
N THR A 846 17.42 -18.63 -50.91
CA THR A 846 18.43 -19.43 -51.62
C THR A 846 19.83 -19.06 -51.13
N ALA A 847 20.61 -20.05 -50.74
CA ALA A 847 21.96 -19.87 -50.21
C ALA A 847 23.03 -20.06 -51.29
N ALA A 848 23.97 -19.12 -51.38
CA ALA A 848 25.15 -19.18 -52.25
C ALA A 848 26.44 -18.94 -51.43
N LYS A 849 27.56 -19.48 -51.89
CA LYS A 849 28.89 -19.18 -51.31
C LYS A 849 29.53 -18.01 -52.04
N ASP A 850 30.04 -17.03 -51.29
CA ASP A 850 30.88 -15.95 -51.79
C ASP A 850 32.17 -15.87 -50.94
N GLY A 851 33.22 -16.50 -51.44
CA GLY A 851 34.42 -16.81 -50.64
C GLY A 851 34.06 -17.61 -49.39
N ASP A 852 34.47 -17.11 -48.22
CA ASP A 852 34.12 -17.71 -46.93
C ASP A 852 32.69 -17.34 -46.47
N ARG A 853 32.07 -16.28 -47.02
CA ARG A 853 30.72 -15.85 -46.65
C ARG A 853 29.64 -16.75 -47.28
N THR A 854 28.47 -16.79 -46.64
CA THR A 854 27.25 -17.41 -47.20
C THR A 854 26.17 -16.34 -47.41
N VAL A 855 25.70 -16.18 -48.65
CA VAL A 855 24.68 -15.19 -49.02
C VAL A 855 23.33 -15.88 -49.20
N TYR A 856 22.35 -15.50 -48.37
CA TYR A 856 20.98 -15.99 -48.37
C TYR A 856 20.06 -14.95 -49.01
N THR A 857 19.66 -15.16 -50.27
CA THR A 857 18.74 -14.24 -50.98
C THR A 857 17.31 -14.69 -50.78
N VAL A 858 16.44 -13.82 -50.26
CA VAL A 858 14.99 -14.08 -50.15
C VAL A 858 14.39 -14.26 -51.53
N ASN A 859 13.64 -15.35 -51.73
CA ASN A 859 12.92 -15.61 -52.97
C ASN A 859 11.77 -14.61 -53.12
N LYS A 860 11.95 -13.62 -54.00
CA LYS A 860 10.99 -12.52 -54.22
C LYS A 860 9.57 -13.03 -54.45
N ASP A 861 9.36 -13.95 -55.38
CA ASP A 861 8.01 -14.27 -55.86
C ASP A 861 7.23 -15.09 -54.82
N SER A 862 7.88 -16.03 -54.11
CA SER A 862 7.22 -16.76 -53.01
C SER A 862 7.08 -15.91 -51.74
N ALA A 863 8.03 -15.01 -51.44
CA ALA A 863 7.89 -14.07 -50.32
C ALA A 863 6.73 -13.08 -50.53
N LEU A 864 6.59 -12.50 -51.73
CA LEU A 864 5.47 -11.63 -52.08
C LEU A 864 4.12 -12.36 -51.90
N GLN A 865 4.03 -13.61 -52.36
CA GLN A 865 2.82 -14.42 -52.18
C GLN A 865 2.57 -14.76 -50.69
N ALA A 866 3.60 -15.12 -49.93
CA ALA A 866 3.50 -15.47 -48.52
C ALA A 866 3.08 -14.27 -47.64
N ILE A 867 3.56 -13.07 -47.94
CA ILE A 867 3.19 -11.85 -47.21
C ILE A 867 1.77 -11.40 -47.59
N ALA A 868 1.45 -11.35 -48.89
CA ALA A 868 0.12 -10.93 -49.34
C ALA A 868 -0.99 -11.88 -48.84
N GLY A 869 -0.75 -13.19 -48.84
CA GLY A 869 -1.70 -14.23 -48.43
C GLY A 869 -1.76 -14.55 -46.93
N SER A 870 -1.25 -13.68 -46.05
CA SER A 870 -1.16 -13.94 -44.61
C SER A 870 -1.56 -12.74 -43.76
N GLU A 871 -2.34 -12.96 -42.70
CA GLU A 871 -2.71 -11.93 -41.70
C GLU A 871 -1.57 -11.60 -40.71
N LEU A 872 -0.38 -12.16 -40.89
CA LEU A 872 0.78 -11.87 -40.05
C LEU A 872 1.38 -10.50 -40.39
N ALA A 873 1.75 -9.75 -39.35
CA ALA A 873 2.58 -8.55 -39.47
C ALA A 873 4.08 -8.87 -39.35
N GLN A 874 4.44 -9.91 -38.56
CA GLN A 874 5.82 -10.35 -38.37
C GLN A 874 6.16 -11.59 -39.23
N PHE A 875 7.25 -11.48 -40.00
CA PHE A 875 7.83 -12.53 -40.83
C PHE A 875 9.26 -12.84 -40.37
N GLN A 876 9.76 -14.03 -40.72
CA GLN A 876 11.06 -14.54 -40.25
C GLN A 876 11.89 -15.16 -41.38
N ILE A 877 13.21 -15.11 -41.22
CA ILE A 877 14.21 -15.78 -42.05
C ILE A 877 15.13 -16.54 -41.10
N VAL A 878 15.30 -17.85 -41.31
CA VAL A 878 16.14 -18.71 -40.47
C VAL A 878 17.38 -19.09 -41.28
N ILE A 879 18.58 -18.89 -40.72
CA ILE A 879 19.85 -19.19 -41.38
C ILE A 879 20.78 -20.04 -40.50
N ASP A 880 21.57 -20.91 -41.13
CA ASP A 880 22.55 -21.78 -40.48
C ASP A 880 23.92 -21.07 -40.38
N ALA A 881 23.98 -20.00 -39.59
CA ALA A 881 25.17 -19.17 -39.41
C ALA A 881 26.03 -19.58 -38.20
N ALA A 882 26.29 -20.89 -38.04
CA ALA A 882 26.96 -21.43 -36.85
C ALA A 882 28.45 -21.03 -36.70
N THR A 883 29.17 -20.76 -37.80
CA THR A 883 30.64 -20.56 -37.78
C THR A 883 31.21 -19.58 -38.80
N SER A 884 30.41 -19.03 -39.72
CA SER A 884 30.91 -18.16 -40.81
C SER A 884 29.99 -16.98 -41.09
N ALA A 885 30.59 -15.82 -41.42
CA ALA A 885 29.86 -14.59 -41.71
C ALA A 885 28.86 -14.81 -42.84
N SER A 886 27.62 -14.38 -42.63
CA SER A 886 26.49 -14.63 -43.53
C SER A 886 25.76 -13.33 -43.84
N ASP A 887 25.30 -13.15 -45.08
CA ASP A 887 24.48 -12.02 -45.50
C ASP A 887 23.08 -12.49 -45.88
N VAL A 888 22.05 -11.82 -45.40
CA VAL A 888 20.65 -12.03 -45.82
C VAL A 888 20.23 -10.86 -46.70
N ILE A 889 19.87 -11.14 -47.95
CA ILE A 889 19.47 -10.13 -48.95
C ILE A 889 17.95 -10.16 -49.13
N VAL A 890 17.28 -9.04 -48.84
CA VAL A 890 15.83 -8.89 -48.92
C VAL A 890 15.47 -7.89 -50.02
N PRO A 891 14.79 -8.33 -51.12
CA PRO A 891 14.48 -7.46 -52.25
C PRO A 891 13.59 -6.25 -51.89
N PRO A 892 13.72 -5.10 -52.59
CA PRO A 892 12.90 -3.91 -52.34
C PRO A 892 11.39 -4.16 -52.41
N GLU A 893 10.94 -5.04 -53.30
CA GLU A 893 9.50 -5.34 -53.45
C GLU A 893 8.97 -6.14 -52.25
N VAL A 894 9.81 -6.99 -51.64
CA VAL A 894 9.48 -7.71 -50.41
C VAL A 894 9.40 -6.71 -49.25
N MET A 895 10.37 -5.80 -49.13
CA MET A 895 10.36 -4.74 -48.09
C MET A 895 9.15 -3.79 -48.22
N ALA A 896 8.79 -3.38 -49.44
CA ALA A 896 7.59 -2.58 -49.69
C ALA A 896 6.29 -3.33 -49.34
N THR A 897 6.24 -4.64 -49.59
CA THR A 897 5.06 -5.48 -49.27
C THR A 897 4.94 -5.77 -47.77
N LEU A 898 6.07 -5.85 -47.05
CA LEU A 898 6.11 -5.87 -45.58
C LEU A 898 5.64 -4.53 -45.00
N ALA A 899 6.15 -3.40 -45.50
CA ALA A 899 5.76 -2.07 -45.01
C ALA A 899 4.25 -1.78 -45.19
N ALA A 900 3.63 -2.39 -46.20
CA ALA A 900 2.18 -2.32 -46.44
C ALA A 900 1.32 -3.11 -45.42
N LYS A 901 1.91 -3.85 -44.47
CA LYS A 901 1.19 -4.51 -43.36
C LYS A 901 0.88 -3.59 -42.17
N GLY A 902 1.25 -2.31 -42.26
CA GLY A 902 1.00 -1.31 -41.21
C GLY A 902 2.12 -1.22 -40.19
N GLU A 903 1.83 -0.59 -39.05
CA GLU A 903 2.86 -0.13 -38.10
C GLU A 903 3.57 -1.28 -37.37
N ASN A 904 2.83 -2.36 -37.06
CA ASN A 904 3.34 -3.58 -36.42
C ASN A 904 4.14 -4.50 -37.35
N ALA A 905 4.44 -4.08 -38.59
CA ALA A 905 5.17 -4.89 -39.56
C ALA A 905 6.63 -5.12 -39.11
N ALA A 906 7.08 -6.38 -39.08
CA ALA A 906 8.43 -6.72 -38.62
C ALA A 906 9.07 -7.87 -39.44
N LEU A 907 10.39 -7.80 -39.61
CA LEU A 907 11.20 -8.87 -40.20
C LEU A 907 12.24 -9.36 -39.20
N SER A 908 12.34 -10.68 -39.02
CA SER A 908 13.21 -11.31 -38.03
C SER A 908 14.24 -12.20 -38.71
N VAL A 909 15.53 -12.09 -38.35
CA VAL A 909 16.59 -13.02 -38.79
C VAL A 909 17.05 -13.86 -37.61
N ILE A 910 16.75 -15.17 -37.65
CA ILE A 910 17.11 -16.12 -36.59
C ILE A 910 18.39 -16.85 -37.00
N ALA A 911 19.41 -16.74 -36.15
CA ALA A 911 20.74 -17.31 -36.35
C ALA A 911 21.38 -17.69 -35.00
N GLY A 912 21.95 -18.89 -34.89
CA GLY A 912 22.78 -19.27 -33.73
C GLY A 912 22.09 -19.23 -32.34
N GLY A 913 20.76 -19.23 -32.27
CA GLY A 913 20.00 -19.07 -31.02
C GLY A 913 19.67 -17.62 -30.62
N THR A 914 19.99 -16.65 -31.49
CA THR A 914 19.56 -15.25 -31.41
C THR A 914 18.54 -14.95 -32.50
N GLU A 915 17.48 -14.22 -32.15
CA GLU A 915 16.60 -13.55 -33.10
C GLU A 915 17.00 -12.08 -33.21
N PHE A 916 17.19 -11.58 -34.43
CA PHE A 916 17.38 -10.16 -34.70
C PHE A 916 16.14 -9.62 -35.41
N ARG A 917 15.36 -8.79 -34.71
CA ARG A 917 14.02 -8.31 -35.11
C ARG A 917 14.09 -6.87 -35.55
N ILE A 918 13.63 -6.58 -36.76
CA ILE A 918 13.60 -5.25 -37.38
C ILE A 918 12.14 -4.84 -37.59
N PRO A 919 11.60 -3.87 -36.83
CA PRO A 919 10.34 -3.21 -37.18
C PRO A 919 10.52 -2.50 -38.52
N VAL A 920 9.67 -2.78 -39.51
CA VAL A 920 9.88 -2.34 -40.89
C VAL A 920 9.74 -0.82 -41.03
N GLN A 921 8.86 -0.20 -40.23
CA GLN A 921 8.73 1.26 -40.17
C GLN A 921 9.93 1.96 -39.50
N SER A 922 10.84 1.22 -38.85
CA SER A 922 12.08 1.79 -38.30
C SER A 922 13.14 2.09 -39.38
N LEU A 923 12.97 1.55 -40.60
CA LEU A 923 13.91 1.73 -41.70
C LEU A 923 13.70 3.10 -42.39
N PRO A 924 14.76 3.79 -42.85
CA PRO A 924 14.62 5.09 -43.52
C PRO A 924 13.77 5.09 -44.79
N SER A 925 13.59 3.92 -45.40
CA SER A 925 12.68 3.69 -46.53
C SER A 925 12.34 2.20 -46.65
N ALA A 926 11.38 1.86 -47.52
CA ALA A 926 11.10 0.47 -47.89
C ALA A 926 12.03 -0.09 -49.00
N ALA A 927 13.21 0.50 -49.21
CA ALA A 927 14.22 -0.06 -50.12
C ALA A 927 14.78 -1.39 -49.55
N GLY A 928 15.29 -2.24 -50.45
CA GLY A 928 15.83 -3.55 -50.10
C GLY A 928 16.97 -3.45 -49.08
N ILE A 929 17.13 -4.48 -48.25
CA ILE A 929 18.13 -4.50 -47.16
C ILE A 929 19.04 -5.72 -47.24
N ARG A 930 20.27 -5.53 -46.76
CA ARG A 930 21.26 -6.57 -46.46
C ARG A 930 21.46 -6.61 -44.94
N ILE A 931 21.25 -7.77 -44.35
CA ILE A 931 21.50 -8.02 -42.93
C ILE A 931 22.73 -8.92 -42.83
N THR A 932 23.82 -8.42 -42.27
CA THR A 932 25.03 -9.21 -42.00
C THR A 932 24.94 -9.84 -40.61
N VAL A 933 25.32 -11.12 -40.51
CA VAL A 933 25.38 -11.88 -39.24
C VAL A 933 26.74 -12.58 -39.16
N SER A 934 27.48 -12.39 -38.08
CA SER A 934 28.80 -13.02 -37.90
C SER A 934 29.14 -13.28 -36.43
N ALA A 935 29.80 -14.41 -36.15
CA ALA A 935 30.55 -14.56 -34.91
C ALA A 935 31.78 -13.62 -34.92
N PRO A 936 32.25 -13.11 -33.77
CA PRO A 936 33.47 -12.30 -33.71
C PRO A 936 34.70 -13.10 -34.14
N SER A 937 35.77 -12.39 -34.51
CA SER A 937 37.06 -13.04 -34.75
C SER A 937 37.62 -13.69 -33.47
N GLY A 938 38.54 -14.64 -33.65
CA GLY A 938 39.22 -15.28 -32.51
C GLY A 938 40.06 -14.30 -31.67
N GLU A 939 40.46 -13.15 -32.23
CA GLU A 939 41.17 -12.09 -31.50
C GLU A 939 40.20 -11.30 -30.62
N GLU A 940 39.05 -10.87 -31.16
CA GLU A 940 38.00 -10.18 -30.42
C GLU A 940 37.41 -11.07 -29.31
N LEU A 941 37.11 -12.34 -29.59
CA LEU A 941 36.63 -13.29 -28.59
C LEU A 941 37.62 -13.52 -27.44
N ASN A 942 38.93 -13.43 -27.70
CA ASN A 942 39.94 -13.53 -26.65
C ASN A 942 40.05 -12.23 -25.83
N ALA A 943 40.00 -11.07 -26.49
CA ALA A 943 39.99 -9.77 -25.81
C ALA A 943 38.75 -9.60 -24.92
N MET A 944 37.56 -9.99 -25.41
CA MET A 944 36.32 -10.04 -24.63
C MET A 944 36.47 -10.91 -23.38
N LYS A 945 37.00 -12.13 -23.51
CA LYS A 945 37.19 -13.05 -22.36
C LYS A 945 38.11 -12.47 -21.30
N GLN A 946 39.24 -11.88 -21.70
CA GLN A 946 40.15 -11.21 -20.77
C GLN A 946 39.49 -10.02 -20.07
N LYS A 947 38.64 -9.26 -20.79
CA LYS A 947 37.91 -8.13 -20.21
C LYS A 947 36.81 -8.57 -19.23
N LEU A 948 36.09 -9.65 -19.54
CA LEU A 948 35.08 -10.26 -18.66
C LEU A 948 35.70 -10.74 -17.35
N GLU A 949 36.79 -11.51 -17.44
CA GLU A 949 37.57 -12.00 -16.29
C GLU A 949 38.09 -10.83 -15.43
N ALA A 950 38.64 -9.79 -16.06
CA ALA A 950 39.13 -8.59 -15.37
C ALA A 950 38.03 -7.70 -14.75
N GLN A 951 36.75 -7.94 -15.08
CA GLN A 951 35.60 -7.20 -14.53
C GLN A 951 34.66 -8.08 -13.68
N GLY A 952 34.99 -9.35 -13.45
CA GLY A 952 34.15 -10.29 -12.69
C GLY A 952 32.83 -10.67 -13.37
N LEU A 953 32.72 -10.49 -14.69
CA LEU A 953 31.49 -10.68 -15.46
C LEU A 953 31.42 -12.10 -16.05
N THR A 954 30.28 -12.77 -15.86
CA THR A 954 30.00 -14.09 -16.43
C THR A 954 29.28 -13.96 -17.76
N LEU A 955 29.76 -14.64 -18.81
CA LEU A 955 29.13 -14.67 -20.12
C LEU A 955 27.98 -15.69 -20.14
N LYS A 956 26.76 -15.26 -20.48
CA LYS A 956 25.55 -16.11 -20.50
C LYS A 956 25.08 -16.49 -21.90
N ALA A 957 25.26 -15.63 -22.89
CA ALA A 957 24.95 -15.92 -24.29
C ALA A 957 26.20 -15.80 -25.18
N ASN A 958 26.29 -16.60 -26.25
CA ASN A 958 27.40 -16.52 -27.21
C ASN A 958 27.42 -15.15 -27.90
N PRO A 959 28.58 -14.46 -27.98
CA PRO A 959 28.68 -13.18 -28.65
C PRO A 959 28.41 -13.28 -30.15
N ILE A 960 27.67 -12.32 -30.69
CA ILE A 960 27.26 -12.29 -32.10
C ILE A 960 27.19 -10.85 -32.61
N GLN A 961 27.67 -10.62 -33.83
CA GLN A 961 27.57 -9.36 -34.53
C GLN A 961 26.42 -9.41 -35.54
N TYR A 962 25.60 -8.37 -35.51
CA TYR A 962 24.54 -8.10 -36.49
C TYR A 962 24.70 -6.69 -37.02
N GLY A 963 24.55 -6.50 -38.33
CA GLY A 963 24.51 -5.17 -38.93
C GLY A 963 23.54 -5.06 -40.11
N VAL A 964 23.06 -3.85 -40.40
CA VAL A 964 22.04 -3.61 -41.45
C VAL A 964 22.43 -2.50 -42.40
N ALA A 965 22.42 -2.85 -43.69
CA ALA A 965 22.62 -1.92 -44.78
C ALA A 965 21.38 -1.85 -45.69
N GLN A 966 21.01 -0.65 -46.11
CA GLN A 966 19.93 -0.40 -47.08
C GLN A 966 20.50 -0.13 -48.48
N LEU A 967 19.79 -0.61 -49.49
CA LEU A 967 20.10 -0.38 -50.91
C LEU A 967 19.88 1.10 -51.26
N ASN A 968 20.93 1.77 -51.72
CA ASN A 968 20.90 3.16 -52.16
C ASN A 968 20.47 3.30 -53.64
N ALA A 969 20.35 4.54 -54.11
CA ALA A 969 19.95 4.84 -55.49
C ALA A 969 21.00 4.41 -56.56
N ASP A 970 22.26 4.23 -56.17
CA ASP A 970 23.36 3.79 -57.03
C ASP A 970 23.46 2.26 -57.15
N GLY A 971 22.65 1.51 -56.36
CA GLY A 971 22.61 0.05 -56.36
C GLY A 971 23.54 -0.63 -55.35
N GLU A 972 24.12 0.13 -54.41
CA GLU A 972 25.01 -0.38 -53.35
C GLU A 972 24.30 -0.44 -51.99
N TYR A 973 24.70 -1.39 -51.13
CA TYR A 973 24.17 -1.54 -49.77
C TYR A 973 25.01 -0.75 -48.75
N ALA A 974 24.54 0.44 -48.37
CA ALA A 974 25.17 1.31 -47.37
C ALA A 974 24.56 1.11 -45.97
N ALA A 975 25.39 1.18 -44.92
CA ALA A 975 24.94 1.04 -43.52
C ALA A 975 23.88 2.09 -43.14
N ILE A 976 22.88 1.69 -42.35
CA ILE A 976 21.80 2.58 -41.91
C ILE A 976 22.32 3.51 -40.81
N ALA A 977 22.33 4.83 -41.08
CA ALA A 977 22.88 5.83 -40.16
C ALA A 977 21.98 6.13 -38.94
N SER A 978 20.68 5.88 -39.05
CA SER A 978 19.70 6.00 -37.97
C SER A 978 18.42 5.21 -38.29
N PHE A 979 17.73 4.76 -37.25
CA PHE A 979 16.43 4.09 -37.33
C PHE A 979 15.36 4.98 -36.66
N ALA A 980 14.12 4.91 -37.14
CA ALA A 980 12.96 5.57 -36.54
C ALA A 980 12.30 4.70 -35.46
N GLY A 981 11.59 5.33 -34.51
CA GLY A 981 10.88 4.64 -33.43
C GLY A 981 11.79 3.78 -32.56
N GLU A 982 11.31 2.61 -32.12
CA GLU A 982 12.05 1.69 -31.25
C GLU A 982 13.36 1.16 -31.88
N GLY A 983 13.47 1.13 -33.21
CA GLY A 983 14.60 0.51 -33.91
C GLY A 983 14.62 -1.02 -33.81
N PRO A 984 15.71 -1.67 -34.25
CA PRO A 984 15.81 -3.13 -34.24
C PRO A 984 16.27 -3.68 -32.88
N SER A 985 15.80 -4.87 -32.50
CA SER A 985 16.16 -5.54 -31.25
C SER A 985 16.83 -6.90 -31.46
N ARG A 986 17.66 -7.32 -30.49
CA ARG A 986 18.30 -8.65 -30.46
C ARG A 986 17.73 -9.42 -29.28
N ILE A 987 17.13 -10.58 -29.53
CA ILE A 987 16.57 -11.46 -28.50
C ILE A 987 17.52 -12.66 -28.38
N MET A 988 18.34 -12.65 -27.32
CA MET A 988 19.41 -13.62 -27.09
C MET A 988 18.99 -14.61 -26.01
N THR A 989 18.78 -15.88 -26.37
CA THR A 989 18.43 -16.93 -25.40
C THR A 989 19.64 -17.39 -24.58
N ALA A 990 19.44 -17.59 -23.28
CA ALA A 990 20.45 -18.15 -22.38
C ALA A 990 19.77 -18.84 -21.18
N ASP A 991 20.35 -19.95 -20.72
CA ASP A 991 19.77 -20.72 -19.63
C ASP A 991 20.10 -20.08 -18.26
N GLY A 992 19.09 -19.91 -17.41
CA GLY A 992 19.23 -19.40 -16.04
C GLY A 992 19.68 -17.94 -15.94
N LEU A 993 19.12 -17.02 -16.74
CA LEU A 993 19.32 -15.57 -16.56
C LEU A 993 18.62 -15.08 -15.30
N ASN A 994 19.32 -14.31 -14.45
CA ASN A 994 18.73 -13.58 -13.34
C ASN A 994 18.40 -12.13 -13.76
N ALA A 995 17.15 -11.68 -13.58
CA ALA A 995 16.69 -10.35 -14.01
C ALA A 995 17.44 -9.18 -13.34
N ASP A 996 17.77 -9.31 -12.04
CA ASP A 996 18.47 -8.26 -11.27
C ASP A 996 19.99 -8.22 -11.54
N GLN A 997 20.57 -9.27 -12.12
CA GLN A 997 22.03 -9.44 -12.27
C GLN A 997 22.50 -9.52 -13.73
N ALA A 998 21.63 -9.84 -14.68
CA ALA A 998 21.96 -9.97 -16.09
C ALA A 998 21.67 -8.70 -16.90
N THR A 999 22.54 -8.40 -17.86
CA THR A 999 22.33 -7.34 -18.85
C THR A 999 22.88 -7.73 -20.21
N GLY A 1000 22.30 -7.16 -21.25
CA GLY A 1000 22.94 -7.07 -22.55
C GLY A 1000 24.06 -6.04 -22.54
N VAL A 1001 25.09 -6.31 -23.34
CA VAL A 1001 26.23 -5.41 -23.58
C VAL A 1001 26.63 -5.47 -25.04
N VAL A 1002 27.28 -4.39 -25.49
CA VAL A 1002 28.13 -4.43 -26.69
C VAL A 1002 29.59 -4.36 -26.29
N TYR A 1003 30.43 -5.18 -26.91
CA TYR A 1003 31.87 -4.96 -26.91
C TYR A 1003 32.23 -4.00 -28.05
N VAL A 1004 32.98 -2.95 -27.75
CA VAL A 1004 33.39 -1.93 -28.72
C VAL A 1004 34.90 -2.03 -28.92
N PRO A 1005 35.41 -2.71 -29.97
CA PRO A 1005 36.85 -3.00 -30.12
C PRO A 1005 37.75 -1.76 -30.14
N LYS A 1006 37.24 -0.61 -30.62
CA LYS A 1006 37.97 0.67 -30.62
C LYS A 1006 38.12 1.31 -29.22
N LEU A 1007 37.25 0.97 -28.27
CA LEU A 1007 37.30 1.46 -26.88
C LEU A 1007 37.94 0.42 -25.94
N GLY A 1008 37.98 -0.86 -26.32
CA GLY A 1008 38.55 -1.95 -25.50
C GLY A 1008 37.73 -2.24 -24.24
N GLU A 1009 36.42 -2.01 -24.28
CA GLU A 1009 35.50 -2.15 -23.15
C GLU A 1009 34.09 -2.56 -23.58
N PHE A 1010 33.29 -2.94 -22.58
CA PHE A 1010 31.85 -3.14 -22.72
C PHE A 1010 31.10 -1.82 -22.50
N ARG A 1011 30.05 -1.59 -23.30
CA ARG A 1011 29.00 -0.61 -23.02
C ARG A 1011 27.70 -1.34 -22.75
N SER A 1012 26.88 -0.76 -21.89
CA SER A 1012 25.52 -1.25 -21.61
C SER A 1012 24.64 -1.17 -22.85
N VAL A 1013 23.60 -2.01 -22.88
CA VAL A 1013 22.49 -1.93 -23.83
C VAL A 1013 21.19 -1.97 -23.02
N PRO A 1014 20.21 -1.08 -23.26
CA PRO A 1014 18.87 -1.18 -22.71
C PRO A 1014 18.32 -2.60 -22.89
N THR A 1015 18.15 -3.29 -21.77
CA THR A 1015 17.88 -4.74 -21.73
C THR A 1015 16.77 -5.05 -20.74
N LEU A 1016 15.70 -5.61 -21.29
CA LEU A 1016 14.69 -6.37 -20.56
C LEU A 1016 15.10 -7.83 -20.50
N ILE A 1017 14.87 -8.50 -19.37
CA ILE A 1017 15.03 -9.94 -19.23
C ILE A 1017 13.61 -10.53 -19.22
N GLY A 1018 13.36 -11.54 -20.04
CA GLY A 1018 12.02 -12.13 -20.18
C GLY A 1018 12.08 -13.45 -20.90
N GLU A 1019 10.99 -13.85 -21.55
CA GLU A 1019 10.92 -15.10 -22.31
C GLU A 1019 10.68 -14.88 -23.81
N THR A 1020 11.29 -15.75 -24.62
CA THR A 1020 10.86 -15.97 -26.01
C THR A 1020 9.47 -16.60 -26.08
N GLU A 1021 8.80 -16.52 -27.23
CA GLU A 1021 7.52 -17.22 -27.51
C GLU A 1021 7.54 -18.72 -27.15
N ASN A 1022 8.72 -19.34 -27.18
CA ASN A 1022 8.91 -20.75 -26.85
C ASN A 1022 8.95 -21.05 -25.33
N GLY A 1023 9.04 -20.05 -24.45
CA GLY A 1023 9.21 -20.24 -23.00
C GLY A 1023 10.67 -20.53 -22.62
N LYS A 1024 11.62 -19.87 -23.29
CA LYS A 1024 13.03 -19.82 -22.87
C LYS A 1024 13.38 -18.40 -22.43
N ALA A 1025 14.04 -18.29 -21.28
CA ALA A 1025 14.66 -17.06 -20.81
C ALA A 1025 15.58 -16.44 -21.88
N ALA A 1026 15.45 -15.13 -22.07
CA ALA A 1026 16.19 -14.37 -23.04
C ALA A 1026 16.38 -12.92 -22.58
N ALA A 1027 17.48 -12.32 -23.02
CA ALA A 1027 17.69 -10.88 -22.93
C ALA A 1027 17.20 -10.21 -24.23
N ILE A 1028 16.34 -9.20 -24.11
CA ILE A 1028 15.83 -8.39 -25.21
C ILE A 1028 16.62 -7.08 -25.24
N LEU A 1029 17.64 -7.04 -26.10
CA LEU A 1029 18.57 -5.93 -26.27
C LEU A 1029 18.04 -4.93 -27.29
N ARG A 1030 17.82 -3.68 -26.87
CA ARG A 1030 17.40 -2.54 -27.69
C ARG A 1030 18.60 -1.63 -27.98
N ASP A 1031 19.16 -1.71 -29.18
CA ASP A 1031 20.25 -0.84 -29.65
C ASP A 1031 20.20 -0.68 -31.19
N ARG A 1032 20.72 0.44 -31.70
CA ARG A 1032 20.62 0.85 -33.11
C ARG A 1032 21.91 0.65 -33.93
N GLY A 1033 22.98 0.08 -33.37
CA GLY A 1033 24.28 -0.08 -34.03
C GLY A 1033 24.57 -1.42 -34.72
N ASP A 1034 25.82 -1.59 -35.18
CA ASP A 1034 26.36 -2.76 -35.91
C ASP A 1034 27.44 -3.51 -35.08
N TRP A 1035 27.19 -3.70 -33.78
CA TRP A 1035 28.21 -4.11 -32.79
C TRP A 1035 28.26 -5.61 -32.51
N ILE A 1036 29.24 -6.04 -31.70
CA ILE A 1036 29.30 -7.38 -31.10
C ILE A 1036 28.46 -7.39 -29.82
N TYR A 1037 27.28 -8.00 -29.87
CA TYR A 1037 26.36 -8.14 -28.74
C TYR A 1037 26.70 -9.37 -27.90
N ALA A 1038 26.52 -9.28 -26.60
CA ALA A 1038 26.58 -10.40 -25.66
C ALA A 1038 25.61 -10.19 -24.50
N VAL A 1039 25.29 -11.26 -23.77
CA VAL A 1039 24.59 -11.19 -22.48
C VAL A 1039 25.57 -11.59 -21.39
N VAL A 1040 25.69 -10.74 -20.37
CA VAL A 1040 26.58 -10.92 -19.22
C VAL A 1040 25.80 -10.84 -17.91
N GLU A 1041 26.39 -11.36 -16.84
CA GLU A 1041 25.82 -11.37 -15.50
C GLU A 1041 26.89 -11.02 -14.47
N THR A 1042 26.52 -10.25 -13.44
CA THR A 1042 27.41 -9.81 -12.37
C THR A 1042 27.08 -10.48 -11.04
N SER A 1043 28.07 -10.60 -10.15
CA SER A 1043 27.88 -10.95 -8.75
C SER A 1043 28.10 -9.76 -7.80
N ALA A 1044 27.95 -8.52 -8.30
CA ALA A 1044 28.15 -7.31 -7.51
C ALA A 1044 27.13 -7.22 -6.35
N ALA A 1045 27.65 -7.11 -5.12
CA ALA A 1045 26.86 -6.94 -3.91
C ALA A 1045 27.56 -5.95 -2.99
N PHE A 1046 27.02 -4.74 -2.88
CA PHE A 1046 27.64 -3.65 -2.13
C PHE A 1046 27.12 -3.65 -0.68
N GLY A 1047 28.02 -3.80 0.29
CA GLY A 1047 27.68 -3.87 1.71
C GLY A 1047 27.40 -2.51 2.37
N ASP A 1048 27.80 -1.42 1.72
CA ASP A 1048 27.67 -0.04 2.20
C ASP A 1048 26.38 0.67 1.76
N VAL A 1049 25.61 0.07 0.84
CA VAL A 1049 24.29 0.59 0.42
C VAL A 1049 23.21 0.07 1.38
N THR A 1050 23.25 0.57 2.63
CA THR A 1050 22.34 0.20 3.71
C THR A 1050 20.94 0.82 3.57
N ALA A 1051 20.80 1.91 2.83
CA ALA A 1051 19.52 2.58 2.62
C ALA A 1051 18.65 1.83 1.60
N GLU A 1052 17.57 1.19 2.06
CA GLU A 1052 16.71 0.34 1.22
C GLU A 1052 16.13 1.08 -0.02
N TRP A 1053 15.82 2.37 0.08
CA TRP A 1053 15.34 3.20 -1.05
C TRP A 1053 16.35 3.29 -2.21
N ALA A 1054 17.65 3.09 -1.94
CA ALA A 1054 18.73 3.14 -2.92
C ALA A 1054 19.19 1.75 -3.37
N LYS A 1055 18.96 0.73 -2.55
CA LYS A 1055 19.64 -0.57 -2.60
C LYS A 1055 19.39 -1.35 -3.89
N ARG A 1056 18.12 -1.55 -4.25
CA ARG A 1056 17.73 -2.24 -5.50
C ARG A 1056 18.29 -1.51 -6.73
N ASP A 1057 18.13 -0.19 -6.79
CA ASP A 1057 18.54 0.60 -7.96
C ASP A 1057 20.06 0.77 -8.08
N ALA A 1058 20.81 0.86 -6.98
CA ALA A 1058 22.27 0.88 -6.99
C ALA A 1058 22.85 -0.46 -7.47
N MET A 1059 22.25 -1.58 -7.04
CA MET A 1059 22.60 -2.92 -7.53
C MET A 1059 22.24 -3.09 -9.02
N ALA A 1060 21.00 -2.75 -9.41
CA ALA A 1060 20.53 -2.87 -10.80
C ALA A 1060 21.31 -1.97 -11.78
N ALA A 1061 21.64 -0.74 -11.39
CA ALA A 1061 22.46 0.16 -12.21
C ALA A 1061 23.91 -0.35 -12.38
N ALA A 1062 24.46 -1.04 -11.38
CA ALA A 1062 25.76 -1.69 -11.48
C ALA A 1062 25.70 -2.97 -12.32
N ALA A 1063 24.64 -3.78 -12.18
CA ALA A 1063 24.40 -4.96 -13.02
C ALA A 1063 24.23 -4.59 -14.49
N LYS A 1064 23.52 -3.50 -14.79
CA LYS A 1064 23.39 -2.92 -16.13
C LYS A 1064 24.62 -2.11 -16.58
N LEU A 1065 25.75 -2.13 -15.87
CA LEU A 1065 27.01 -1.42 -16.20
C LEU A 1065 26.86 0.10 -16.46
N ILE A 1066 25.84 0.72 -15.87
CA ILE A 1066 25.59 2.16 -15.90
C ILE A 1066 26.53 2.87 -14.91
N VAL A 1067 26.75 2.24 -13.76
CA VAL A 1067 27.70 2.63 -12.71
C VAL A 1067 28.64 1.47 -12.38
N SER A 1068 29.74 1.77 -11.68
CA SER A 1068 30.65 0.80 -11.08
C SER A 1068 30.89 1.17 -9.61
N GLY A 1069 31.10 0.18 -8.74
CA GLY A 1069 31.53 0.41 -7.36
C GLY A 1069 32.91 1.07 -7.28
N GLU A 1070 33.30 1.50 -6.08
CA GLU A 1070 34.69 1.89 -5.78
C GLU A 1070 35.59 0.64 -5.59
N SER A 1071 34.98 -0.46 -5.17
CA SER A 1071 35.55 -1.81 -5.12
C SER A 1071 34.50 -2.84 -5.56
N ALA A 1072 34.77 -4.13 -5.34
CA ALA A 1072 33.80 -5.21 -5.60
C ALA A 1072 32.65 -5.26 -4.55
N ASP A 1073 32.87 -4.67 -3.38
CA ASP A 1073 32.01 -4.74 -2.18
C ASP A 1073 31.55 -3.37 -1.65
N THR A 1074 32.07 -2.25 -2.20
CA THR A 1074 31.77 -0.86 -1.80
C THR A 1074 31.27 -0.04 -2.98
N PHE A 1075 30.14 0.65 -2.83
CA PHE A 1075 29.53 1.52 -3.83
C PHE A 1075 29.83 3.01 -3.64
N GLY A 1076 30.06 3.48 -2.42
CA GLY A 1076 30.20 4.90 -2.07
C GLY A 1076 28.90 5.69 -2.27
N PRO A 1077 27.74 5.27 -1.72
CA PRO A 1077 26.42 5.84 -2.03
C PRO A 1077 26.31 7.35 -1.81
N ASN A 1078 26.98 7.86 -0.77
CA ASN A 1078 26.90 9.26 -0.36
C ASN A 1078 27.91 10.20 -1.06
N ILE A 1079 28.80 9.68 -1.92
CA ILE A 1079 29.79 10.51 -2.60
C ILE A 1079 29.10 11.37 -3.68
N PRO A 1080 29.35 12.70 -3.74
CA PRO A 1080 28.77 13.58 -4.75
C PRO A 1080 29.26 13.28 -6.18
N VAL A 1081 28.33 13.31 -7.14
CA VAL A 1081 28.58 13.00 -8.55
C VAL A 1081 29.02 14.25 -9.32
N THR A 1082 30.01 14.12 -10.22
CA THR A 1082 30.42 15.19 -11.13
C THR A 1082 29.54 15.25 -12.38
N ARG A 1083 29.46 16.41 -13.04
CA ARG A 1083 28.74 16.55 -14.33
C ARG A 1083 29.22 15.54 -15.37
N ALA A 1084 30.52 15.28 -15.46
CA ALA A 1084 31.07 14.30 -16.39
C ALA A 1084 30.62 12.86 -16.08
N ALA A 1085 30.63 12.47 -14.80
CA ALA A 1085 30.20 11.15 -14.38
C ALA A 1085 28.69 10.94 -14.61
N PHE A 1086 27.84 11.92 -14.28
CA PHE A 1086 26.39 11.80 -14.51
C PHE A 1086 26.04 11.73 -16.01
N VAL A 1087 26.72 12.50 -16.86
CA VAL A 1087 26.51 12.42 -18.32
C VAL A 1087 26.95 11.07 -18.87
N SER A 1088 28.05 10.49 -18.38
CA SER A 1088 28.44 9.12 -18.74
C SER A 1088 27.40 8.08 -18.28
N MET A 1089 26.80 8.24 -17.09
CA MET A 1089 25.69 7.39 -16.64
C MET A 1089 24.49 7.47 -17.60
N ILE A 1090 24.08 8.66 -18.03
CA ILE A 1090 22.98 8.84 -18.99
C ILE A 1090 23.30 8.22 -20.36
N VAL A 1091 24.50 8.45 -20.88
CA VAL A 1091 24.97 7.87 -22.15
C VAL A 1091 24.97 6.33 -22.08
N ARG A 1092 25.43 5.75 -20.97
CA ARG A 1092 25.40 4.30 -20.73
C ARG A 1092 23.98 3.77 -20.59
N ALA A 1093 23.14 4.43 -19.81
CA ALA A 1093 21.75 4.02 -19.56
C ALA A 1093 20.93 3.96 -20.86
N LEU A 1094 21.11 4.94 -21.76
CA LEU A 1094 20.46 4.97 -23.07
C LEU A 1094 21.13 4.06 -24.13
N GLY A 1095 22.18 3.30 -23.78
CA GLY A 1095 22.91 2.43 -24.72
C GLY A 1095 23.73 3.16 -25.78
N LEU A 1096 24.00 4.44 -25.59
CA LEU A 1096 24.58 5.31 -26.61
C LEU A 1096 26.09 5.09 -26.73
N ILE A 1097 26.55 4.72 -27.93
CA ILE A 1097 27.96 4.36 -28.19
C ILE A 1097 28.71 5.53 -28.84
N PRO A 1098 29.78 6.06 -28.20
CA PRO A 1098 30.50 7.21 -28.73
C PRO A 1098 31.57 6.84 -29.75
N ASP A 1099 31.98 7.82 -30.57
CA ASP A 1099 33.15 7.70 -31.44
C ASP A 1099 34.41 8.15 -30.68
N PRO A 1100 35.41 7.27 -30.44
CA PRO A 1100 36.68 7.67 -29.82
C PRO A 1100 37.52 8.65 -30.67
N ALA A 1101 37.15 8.90 -31.93
CA ALA A 1101 37.79 9.90 -32.79
C ALA A 1101 37.07 11.27 -32.79
N ALA A 1102 36.05 11.48 -31.94
CA ALA A 1102 35.36 12.75 -31.83
C ALA A 1102 36.31 13.91 -31.44
N ALA A 1103 36.17 15.05 -32.12
CA ALA A 1103 36.88 16.27 -31.77
C ALA A 1103 36.15 16.99 -30.62
N GLY A 1104 36.91 17.55 -29.67
CA GLY A 1104 36.35 18.24 -28.51
C GLY A 1104 35.56 19.50 -28.85
N SER A 1105 34.29 19.55 -28.45
CA SER A 1105 33.44 20.74 -28.47
C SER A 1105 33.76 21.68 -27.30
N PHE A 1106 34.28 21.13 -26.20
CA PHE A 1106 34.58 21.88 -24.98
C PHE A 1106 36.09 21.97 -24.70
N SER A 1107 36.53 23.16 -24.26
CA SER A 1107 37.96 23.47 -24.06
C SER A 1107 38.52 23.07 -22.69
N ASP A 1108 37.66 22.70 -21.75
CA ASP A 1108 37.96 22.22 -20.40
C ASP A 1108 37.79 20.70 -20.23
N VAL A 1109 37.36 19.99 -21.27
CA VAL A 1109 37.29 18.53 -21.31
C VAL A 1109 38.62 17.97 -21.81
N ASP A 1110 39.37 17.34 -20.93
CA ASP A 1110 40.57 16.57 -21.30
C ASP A 1110 40.17 15.39 -22.19
N LEU A 1111 40.62 15.40 -23.46
CA LEU A 1111 40.32 14.36 -24.44
C LEU A 1111 40.93 12.98 -24.12
N SER A 1112 41.81 12.89 -23.11
CA SER A 1112 42.29 11.62 -22.55
C SER A 1112 41.43 11.09 -21.38
N SER A 1113 40.43 11.86 -20.92
CA SER A 1113 39.49 11.46 -19.87
C SER A 1113 38.54 10.36 -20.34
N ALA A 1114 38.26 9.40 -19.47
CA ALA A 1114 37.29 8.32 -19.70
C ALA A 1114 35.86 8.82 -19.99
N TYR A 1115 35.54 10.08 -19.66
CA TYR A 1115 34.25 10.70 -19.93
C TYR A 1115 34.18 11.51 -21.23
N ALA A 1116 35.31 11.80 -21.88
CA ALA A 1116 35.36 12.79 -22.97
C ALA A 1116 34.47 12.39 -24.16
N SER A 1117 34.59 11.14 -24.63
CA SER A 1117 33.81 10.62 -25.76
C SER A 1117 32.30 10.54 -25.46
N ASP A 1118 31.92 10.23 -24.22
CA ASP A 1118 30.52 10.26 -23.77
C ASP A 1118 29.97 11.70 -23.75
N ILE A 1119 30.75 12.69 -23.26
CA ILE A 1119 30.36 14.11 -23.24
C ILE A 1119 30.16 14.66 -24.66
N GLU A 1120 31.06 14.35 -25.58
CA GLU A 1120 30.95 14.79 -26.99
C GLU A 1120 29.74 14.17 -27.70
N LEU A 1121 29.41 12.90 -27.41
CA LEU A 1121 28.18 12.30 -27.91
C LEU A 1121 26.93 12.95 -27.30
N ALA A 1122 26.93 13.21 -25.99
CA ALA A 1122 25.84 13.87 -25.30
C ALA A 1122 25.60 15.30 -25.82
N LYS A 1123 26.67 16.05 -26.18
CA LYS A 1123 26.56 17.37 -26.84
C LYS A 1123 26.02 17.24 -28.26
N LYS A 1124 26.53 16.30 -29.05
CA LYS A 1124 26.05 16.02 -30.42
C LYS A 1124 24.56 15.65 -30.49
N LEU A 1125 24.03 15.02 -29.43
CA LEU A 1125 22.63 14.61 -29.32
C LEU A 1125 21.73 15.62 -28.59
N GLY A 1126 22.25 16.77 -28.13
CA GLY A 1126 21.46 17.77 -27.38
C GLY A 1126 21.09 17.36 -25.95
N ILE A 1127 21.71 16.29 -25.41
CA ILE A 1127 21.56 15.91 -23.99
C ILE A 1127 22.18 16.99 -23.08
N VAL A 1128 23.30 17.58 -23.51
CA VAL A 1128 23.99 18.68 -22.81
C VAL A 1128 24.42 19.80 -23.75
N GLU A 1129 24.24 21.05 -23.35
CA GLU A 1129 24.77 22.20 -24.09
C GLU A 1129 26.13 22.70 -23.59
N GLY A 1130 26.45 22.45 -22.31
CA GLY A 1130 27.62 23.01 -21.62
C GLY A 1130 27.21 23.94 -20.46
N LYS A 1131 28.18 24.62 -19.84
CA LYS A 1131 27.95 25.84 -19.03
C LYS A 1131 28.14 27.11 -19.87
N THR A 1132 28.95 27.03 -20.92
CA THR A 1132 29.00 27.98 -22.04
C THR A 1132 29.25 27.18 -23.33
N ASP A 1133 29.17 27.84 -24.48
CA ASP A 1133 29.48 27.29 -25.81
C ASP A 1133 30.86 26.60 -25.92
N SER A 1134 31.77 26.83 -24.96
CA SER A 1134 33.15 26.32 -24.97
C SER A 1134 33.63 25.71 -23.65
N LEU A 1135 32.77 25.63 -22.62
CA LEU A 1135 33.09 25.06 -21.30
C LEU A 1135 31.97 24.14 -20.79
N PHE A 1136 32.33 22.96 -20.30
CA PHE A 1136 31.39 21.95 -19.81
C PHE A 1136 31.35 21.85 -18.27
N ASP A 1137 32.45 22.20 -17.60
CA ASP A 1137 32.78 21.94 -16.20
C ASP A 1137 32.68 20.44 -15.83
N PRO A 1138 33.64 19.60 -16.26
CA PRO A 1138 33.60 18.16 -16.04
C PRO A 1138 33.85 17.74 -14.58
N ALA A 1139 34.57 18.56 -13.80
CA ALA A 1139 34.92 18.27 -12.41
C ALA A 1139 33.89 18.83 -11.41
N GLY A 1140 33.10 19.83 -11.80
CA GLY A 1140 32.03 20.38 -10.97
C GLY A 1140 30.98 19.33 -10.59
N ARG A 1141 30.53 19.39 -9.33
CA ARG A 1141 29.41 18.57 -8.85
C ARG A 1141 28.14 18.94 -9.61
N ILE A 1142 27.35 17.94 -9.98
CA ILE A 1142 26.05 18.17 -10.63
C ILE A 1142 25.00 18.54 -9.58
N THR A 1143 24.23 19.60 -9.85
CA THR A 1143 23.09 20.00 -9.01
C THR A 1143 21.80 19.31 -9.44
N ARG A 1144 20.81 19.23 -8.55
CA ARG A 1144 19.50 18.62 -8.86
C ARG A 1144 18.78 19.32 -10.03
N GLU A 1145 18.85 20.65 -10.15
CA GLU A 1145 18.32 21.38 -11.32
C GLU A 1145 19.05 21.06 -12.64
N GLN A 1146 20.37 20.80 -12.60
CA GLN A 1146 21.14 20.44 -13.80
C GLN A 1146 20.90 18.99 -14.22
N MET A 1147 20.77 18.08 -13.25
CA MET A 1147 20.36 16.70 -13.49
C MET A 1147 18.97 16.67 -14.14
N ALA A 1148 18.02 17.50 -13.68
CA ALA A 1148 16.66 17.51 -14.20
C ALA A 1148 16.60 17.91 -15.68
N VAL A 1149 17.34 18.94 -16.09
CA VAL A 1149 17.44 19.33 -17.51
C VAL A 1149 18.09 18.23 -18.35
N ILE A 1150 19.13 17.57 -17.82
CA ILE A 1150 19.82 16.48 -18.53
C ILE A 1150 18.91 15.26 -18.71
N LEU A 1151 18.12 14.87 -17.69
CA LEU A 1151 17.11 13.82 -17.80
C LEU A 1151 15.99 14.20 -18.78
N ALA A 1152 15.48 15.43 -18.70
CA ALA A 1152 14.45 15.90 -19.64
C ALA A 1152 14.95 15.88 -21.11
N ASN A 1153 16.22 16.21 -21.34
CA ASN A 1153 16.83 16.07 -22.67
C ASN A 1153 17.05 14.60 -23.05
N ALA A 1154 17.46 13.75 -22.11
CA ALA A 1154 17.64 12.31 -22.30
C ALA A 1154 16.33 11.61 -22.72
N LEU A 1155 15.21 11.94 -22.08
CA LEU A 1155 13.87 11.44 -22.43
C LEU A 1155 13.46 11.84 -23.85
N ARG A 1156 13.71 13.10 -24.26
CA ARG A 1156 13.45 13.54 -25.65
C ARG A 1156 14.34 12.80 -26.67
N VAL A 1157 15.58 12.46 -26.32
CA VAL A 1157 16.49 11.64 -27.15
C VAL A 1157 16.09 10.16 -27.19
N ALA A 1158 15.47 9.65 -26.11
CA ALA A 1158 14.88 8.31 -26.08
C ALA A 1158 13.60 8.20 -26.94
N GLY A 1159 12.88 9.31 -27.13
CA GLY A 1159 11.71 9.43 -28.00
C GLY A 1159 10.44 9.96 -27.34
N VAL A 1160 10.52 10.42 -26.08
CA VAL A 1160 9.37 10.99 -25.36
C VAL A 1160 9.05 12.38 -25.91
N GLU A 1161 7.83 12.55 -26.43
CA GLU A 1161 7.33 13.85 -26.89
C GLU A 1161 6.88 14.72 -25.69
N ASN A 1162 6.88 16.05 -25.88
CA ASN A 1162 6.30 17.02 -24.94
C ASN A 1162 6.80 16.92 -23.48
N VAL A 1163 8.09 16.62 -23.29
CA VAL A 1163 8.78 16.65 -21.98
C VAL A 1163 8.91 18.09 -21.46
N THR A 1164 7.80 18.62 -20.94
CA THR A 1164 7.60 19.96 -20.38
C THR A 1164 6.43 19.91 -19.40
N GLY A 1165 6.71 20.05 -18.10
CA GLY A 1165 5.67 20.02 -17.05
C GLY A 1165 5.21 21.41 -16.65
N ASP A 1166 4.05 21.47 -15.98
CA ASP A 1166 3.48 22.71 -15.46
C ASP A 1166 4.29 23.23 -14.25
N ILE A 1167 4.81 24.45 -14.39
CA ILE A 1167 5.64 25.12 -13.39
C ILE A 1167 4.84 25.39 -12.10
N SER A 1168 3.50 25.46 -12.16
CA SER A 1168 2.66 25.60 -10.95
C SER A 1168 2.85 24.44 -9.95
N LEU A 1169 3.15 23.23 -10.45
CA LEU A 1169 3.41 22.04 -9.63
C LEU A 1169 4.66 22.15 -8.75
N LEU A 1170 5.50 23.18 -8.98
CA LEU A 1170 6.67 23.47 -8.16
C LEU A 1170 6.35 24.43 -7.00
N GLU A 1171 5.26 25.19 -7.04
CA GLU A 1171 4.92 26.20 -6.02
C GLU A 1171 4.72 25.58 -4.62
N LYS A 1172 4.42 24.27 -4.55
CA LYS A 1172 4.35 23.46 -3.32
C LYS A 1172 5.68 23.33 -2.57
N PHE A 1173 6.82 23.56 -3.22
CA PHE A 1173 8.13 23.58 -2.56
C PHE A 1173 8.50 25.02 -2.18
N GLY A 1174 8.85 25.27 -0.92
CA GLY A 1174 9.18 26.61 -0.41
C GLY A 1174 10.43 27.23 -1.05
N ASP A 1175 11.29 26.40 -1.63
CA ASP A 1175 12.52 26.79 -2.34
C ASP A 1175 12.34 26.89 -3.87
N HIS A 1176 11.11 26.84 -4.41
CA HIS A 1176 10.88 26.94 -5.86
C HIS A 1176 11.42 28.25 -6.48
N GLY A 1177 11.48 29.34 -5.69
CA GLY A 1177 12.09 30.61 -6.08
C GLY A 1177 13.62 30.56 -6.25
N GLU A 1178 14.29 29.50 -5.77
CA GLU A 1178 15.71 29.26 -6.03
C GLU A 1178 15.99 28.60 -7.39
N ILE A 1179 14.99 27.94 -7.98
CA ILE A 1179 15.13 27.19 -9.23
C ILE A 1179 15.50 28.13 -10.37
N ALA A 1180 16.62 27.88 -11.03
CA ALA A 1180 17.00 28.66 -12.20
C ALA A 1180 16.00 28.47 -13.35
N SER A 1181 15.65 29.55 -14.05
CA SER A 1181 14.59 29.55 -15.08
C SER A 1181 14.80 28.57 -16.24
N TYR A 1182 16.06 28.19 -16.53
CA TYR A 1182 16.38 27.18 -17.53
C TYR A 1182 15.98 25.75 -17.12
N ALA A 1183 15.69 25.51 -15.84
CA ALA A 1183 15.39 24.20 -15.26
C ALA A 1183 13.93 24.03 -14.81
N GLN A 1184 13.14 25.10 -14.70
CA GLN A 1184 11.80 25.07 -14.10
C GLN A 1184 10.87 24.03 -14.77
N SER A 1185 10.60 24.11 -16.07
CA SER A 1185 9.70 23.14 -16.74
C SER A 1185 10.25 21.70 -16.79
N ALA A 1186 11.58 21.52 -16.67
CA ALA A 1186 12.20 20.20 -16.58
C ALA A 1186 12.03 19.58 -15.17
N LEU A 1187 12.24 20.37 -14.11
CA LEU A 1187 11.96 19.95 -12.74
C LEU A 1187 10.47 19.69 -12.52
N ALA A 1188 9.59 20.55 -13.05
CA ALA A 1188 8.15 20.35 -13.03
C ALA A 1188 7.77 19.00 -13.63
N TYR A 1189 8.25 18.70 -14.84
CA TYR A 1189 7.98 17.42 -15.51
C TYR A 1189 8.43 16.21 -14.69
N LEU A 1190 9.65 16.24 -14.13
CA LEU A 1190 10.15 15.10 -13.36
C LEU A 1190 9.43 14.91 -12.01
N VAL A 1191 8.90 15.99 -11.43
CA VAL A 1191 8.03 15.93 -10.24
C VAL A 1191 6.65 15.38 -10.62
N GLU A 1192 6.10 15.82 -11.75
CA GLU A 1192 4.80 15.39 -12.30
C GLU A 1192 4.79 13.89 -12.64
N GLN A 1193 5.85 13.39 -13.30
CA GLN A 1193 6.02 11.97 -13.62
C GLN A 1193 6.62 11.14 -12.46
N ASN A 1194 6.76 11.69 -11.24
CA ASN A 1194 7.37 11.05 -10.06
C ASN A 1194 8.83 10.53 -10.22
N LEU A 1195 9.48 10.89 -11.34
CA LEU A 1195 10.87 10.58 -11.64
C LEU A 1195 11.83 11.24 -10.65
N LEU A 1196 11.50 12.44 -10.16
CA LEU A 1196 12.25 13.18 -9.14
C LEU A 1196 11.32 13.65 -8.01
N LEU A 1197 11.57 13.14 -6.81
CA LEU A 1197 10.95 13.63 -5.57
C LEU A 1197 11.78 14.77 -4.96
N GLY A 1198 11.16 15.56 -4.08
CA GLY A 1198 11.85 16.53 -3.24
C GLY A 1198 12.88 15.89 -2.29
N VAL A 1199 13.69 16.70 -1.61
CA VAL A 1199 14.47 16.22 -0.45
C VAL A 1199 13.64 16.22 0.83
N SER A 1200 12.55 17.00 0.84
CA SER A 1200 11.39 16.83 1.71
C SER A 1200 10.11 17.12 0.90
N GLN A 1201 8.93 17.00 1.50
CA GLN A 1201 7.68 17.39 0.83
C GLN A 1201 7.63 18.90 0.49
N ALA A 1202 8.36 19.74 1.23
CA ALA A 1202 8.37 21.20 1.07
C ALA A 1202 9.69 21.76 0.49
N GLU A 1203 10.67 20.92 0.15
CA GLU A 1203 11.98 21.36 -0.37
C GLU A 1203 12.43 20.49 -1.54
N LEU A 1204 12.71 21.12 -2.68
CA LEU A 1204 13.22 20.46 -3.88
C LEU A 1204 14.76 20.40 -3.91
N ALA A 1205 15.43 21.27 -3.15
CA ALA A 1205 16.88 21.50 -3.10
C ALA A 1205 17.54 21.59 -4.48
N PRO A 1206 17.09 22.48 -5.39
CA PRO A 1206 17.52 22.50 -6.79
C PRO A 1206 19.03 22.68 -6.94
N ARG A 1207 19.66 23.43 -6.04
CA ARG A 1207 21.09 23.75 -6.04
C ARG A 1207 21.96 22.73 -5.29
N ALA A 1208 21.37 21.77 -4.57
CA ALA A 1208 22.12 20.75 -3.84
C ALA A 1208 22.82 19.78 -4.81
N SER A 1209 23.99 19.28 -4.40
CA SER A 1209 24.77 18.31 -5.18
C SER A 1209 24.16 16.90 -5.09
N LEU A 1210 24.07 16.20 -6.22
CA LEU A 1210 23.52 14.84 -6.28
C LEU A 1210 24.52 13.79 -5.76
N THR A 1211 24.08 12.84 -4.93
CA THR A 1211 24.90 11.69 -4.49
C THR A 1211 24.85 10.52 -5.48
N ARG A 1212 25.80 9.58 -5.41
CA ARG A 1212 25.83 8.37 -6.26
C ARG A 1212 24.57 7.52 -6.13
N ALA A 1213 24.03 7.37 -4.92
CA ALA A 1213 22.76 6.67 -4.69
C ALA A 1213 21.57 7.36 -5.38
N GLN A 1214 21.43 8.68 -5.19
CA GLN A 1214 20.38 9.47 -5.83
C GLN A 1214 20.51 9.44 -7.37
N ALA A 1215 21.73 9.49 -7.88
CA ALA A 1215 22.02 9.41 -9.32
C ALA A 1215 21.68 8.03 -9.91
N ALA A 1216 21.94 6.94 -9.20
CA ALA A 1216 21.54 5.59 -9.63
C ALA A 1216 20.00 5.46 -9.65
N VAL A 1217 19.32 5.85 -8.57
CA VAL A 1217 17.86 5.79 -8.46
C VAL A 1217 17.16 6.60 -9.56
N VAL A 1218 17.55 7.86 -9.78
CA VAL A 1218 16.88 8.72 -10.77
C VAL A 1218 17.05 8.20 -12.20
N VAL A 1219 18.20 7.57 -12.51
CA VAL A 1219 18.46 6.95 -13.82
C VAL A 1219 17.72 5.62 -13.98
N MET A 1220 17.61 4.81 -12.92
CA MET A 1220 16.81 3.58 -12.95
C MET A 1220 15.31 3.86 -13.05
N ARG A 1221 14.80 4.91 -12.41
CA ARG A 1221 13.43 5.41 -12.60
C ARG A 1221 13.18 5.81 -14.05
N MET A 1222 14.07 6.60 -14.65
CA MET A 1222 13.99 6.97 -16.08
C MET A 1222 13.97 5.73 -17.00
N LEU A 1223 14.73 4.67 -16.68
CA LEU A 1223 14.71 3.45 -17.48
C LEU A 1223 13.45 2.60 -17.31
N ARG A 1224 12.82 2.58 -16.12
CA ARG A 1224 11.51 1.95 -15.92
C ARG A 1224 10.39 2.69 -16.64
N ASP A 1225 10.39 4.02 -16.57
CA ASP A 1225 9.45 4.92 -17.26
C ASP A 1225 9.49 4.75 -18.80
N LEU A 1226 10.69 4.61 -19.37
CA LEU A 1226 10.88 4.26 -20.78
C LEU A 1226 10.50 2.80 -21.13
N GLY A 1227 10.15 1.96 -20.16
CA GLY A 1227 9.89 0.53 -20.35
C GLY A 1227 11.14 -0.27 -20.74
N TRP A 1228 12.33 0.17 -20.30
CA TRP A 1228 13.66 -0.41 -20.62
C TRP A 1228 14.33 -1.09 -19.40
N ALA A 1229 13.69 -1.07 -18.24
CA ALA A 1229 14.08 -1.77 -17.01
C ALA A 1229 12.83 -2.17 -16.19
N GLU A 1230 13.07 -2.97 -15.14
CA GLU A 1230 12.08 -3.46 -14.15
C GLU A 1230 12.36 -2.91 -12.74
#